data_AF-A0A2J0MH67-F1
#
_entry.id   AF-A0A2J0MH67-F1
#
_cell.length_a   1.000
_cell.length_b   1.000
_cell.length_c   1.000
_cell.angle_alpha   90.00
_cell.angle_beta   90.00
_cell.angle_gamma   90.00
#
_symmetry.space_group_name_H-M   'P 1'
#
loop_
_entity.id
_entity.type
_entity.pdbx_description
1 polymer ?
#
loop_
_entity_poly.entity_id
_entity_poly.type
_entity_poly.pdbx_seq_one_letter_code
_entity_poly.pdbx_strand_id
1 'polypeptide(L)'
;MTNVIHKDTPSHSEKDEQSQSILKKMRDVSIEEEAARLASANGFPYADLHVFPLSTEDVILVPEADAIQFNFVLFNKQNTRARFAILDPADTETLRYIKNFSDEHGWQKEIFIASKPSLDHAWKAYSKRTFIDNLDLVRVSLRDADLEKFEKDFGELISLKSIHTANTSRAMEIILAGARKLRSSDVHLEPAEDFVRLRYRIDGVLQEIGNLPLERYHLMLSRIKMVAKMRLNVRKVAQDGHFFVNLEDKRIDVRVNSIPGKFGENINMRLLSGDDVIVDVTALGLRGLAYEEVTKQITKPNGLILNTGPTGSGKTTTLYTLLNHINQPDIKVITIEDPIEYTIPGIVQTEVSKNKDYTFATALRAVVRQDPDIILVGEIRDDETADITANAALTGHLVFSTVHANSAAAAIPRFMELGVKPSILSASLNVLIGQRLVRVLCEHCKESYEPAHETIDSILKLITIISPKAKISLPQEVTALYKSVGCAKCHFTGYHGRTGIFEVLTMTENMTEIINNMGTEQEILRVALENGMVTMTQDGILKALDGITTLDEVWRVTDQAESLRTLYAELMPSELSRSTYITEEIFEEAKKETASLKAFAKYIKTINSQLRIPTLFAGAILMKATDIHIEPTGDTADVRFRIDGILQTAATLPLTDYPVLVAEIKLAAGLRSGERSGTVDGRFSLTLEKGLPDKTKKVDIRLSIILGGFGETIVMRLLNQSIIKLDLDLLHIRKQSLKNIYTAISKPHGIILNTGPTGSGKTTTLYSILSKLNTPEVKIITVEDPIEYRIPGILQTQIKESENYTFATALRSLVRQNPNILMIGEIRDDETAKMAIQAASTGHLVLSTLHTNSASGVISRLNAMGVSNDDIANTGNLFMAQRLVRKVCEYCKKLLPPTEEEKEVIEKTLGSMPSSKEQTTLLKNITLPHTSGCPSCGGTGFLGQLAITETLLINKDISALIAQGALTSEIEEKAIGLGMITLTQDGILSVLEGNTTLDEVRRVTDL
;
A
#
# COMPACT_ATOMS: atom_id res chain seq x y z
N MET A 1 -85.83 7.38 -6.10
CA MET A 1 -86.18 6.16 -6.87
C MET A 1 -85.70 4.97 -6.07
N THR A 2 -86.64 4.26 -5.47
CA THR A 2 -86.46 3.06 -4.65
C THR A 2 -86.32 1.87 -5.60
N ASN A 3 -85.21 1.14 -5.58
CA ASN A 3 -85.11 -0.15 -6.26
C ASN A 3 -85.17 -1.28 -5.23
N VAL A 4 -86.30 -1.98 -5.27
CA VAL A 4 -86.60 -3.21 -4.56
C VAL A 4 -85.79 -4.34 -5.19
N ILE A 5 -85.01 -5.08 -4.39
CA ILE A 5 -84.33 -6.30 -4.82
C ILE A 5 -85.30 -7.47 -4.58
N HIS A 6 -85.73 -8.13 -5.65
CA HIS A 6 -86.47 -9.39 -5.59
C HIS A 6 -85.58 -10.50 -5.02
N LYS A 7 -86.09 -11.25 -4.04
CA LYS A 7 -85.53 -12.54 -3.62
C LYS A 7 -86.06 -13.61 -4.57
N ASP A 8 -85.17 -14.24 -5.32
CA ASP A 8 -85.49 -15.46 -6.05
C ASP A 8 -85.69 -16.64 -5.08
N THR A 9 -86.66 -17.49 -5.40
CA THR A 9 -87.02 -18.68 -4.64
C THR A 9 -86.16 -19.85 -5.13
N PRO A 10 -85.52 -20.65 -4.24
CA PRO A 10 -84.60 -21.72 -4.67
C PRO A 10 -85.33 -22.82 -5.44
N SER A 11 -84.66 -23.37 -6.45
CA SER A 11 -85.20 -24.33 -7.41
C SER A 11 -85.33 -25.75 -6.81
N HIS A 12 -86.14 -26.60 -7.44
CA HIS A 12 -86.45 -27.96 -6.93
C HIS A 12 -85.22 -28.86 -6.71
N SER A 13 -84.09 -28.64 -7.41
CA SER A 13 -82.87 -29.45 -7.25
C SER A 13 -82.08 -29.14 -5.98
N GLU A 14 -82.13 -27.90 -5.48
CA GLU A 14 -81.42 -27.48 -4.26
C GLU A 14 -82.06 -28.08 -3.00
N LYS A 15 -83.38 -28.35 -3.04
CA LYS A 15 -84.10 -29.02 -1.95
C LYS A 15 -83.80 -30.52 -1.87
N ASP A 16 -83.55 -31.18 -3.00
CA ASP A 16 -83.19 -32.60 -3.03
C ASP A 16 -81.75 -32.82 -2.54
N GLU A 17 -80.80 -31.96 -2.91
CA GLU A 17 -79.43 -32.00 -2.36
C GLU A 17 -79.38 -31.68 -0.85
N GLN A 18 -80.17 -30.71 -0.37
CA GLN A 18 -80.30 -30.45 1.06
C GLN A 18 -80.92 -31.63 1.81
N SER A 19 -81.96 -32.25 1.25
CA SER A 19 -82.64 -33.39 1.89
C SER A 19 -81.72 -34.62 1.96
N GLN A 20 -80.96 -34.90 0.90
CA GLN A 20 -79.96 -35.98 0.91
C GLN A 20 -78.81 -35.71 1.89
N SER A 21 -78.36 -34.46 2.01
CA SER A 21 -77.35 -34.04 2.99
C SER A 21 -77.82 -34.22 4.43
N ILE A 22 -79.08 -33.87 4.73
CA ILE A 22 -79.69 -34.05 6.06
C ILE A 22 -79.88 -35.53 6.39
N LEU A 23 -80.40 -36.33 5.45
CA LEU A 23 -80.55 -37.78 5.63
C LEU A 23 -79.21 -38.48 5.85
N LYS A 24 -78.14 -38.06 5.14
CA LYS A 24 -76.78 -38.56 5.37
C LYS A 24 -76.28 -38.21 6.78
N LYS A 25 -76.45 -36.96 7.22
CA LYS A 25 -76.08 -36.54 8.59
C LYS A 25 -76.85 -37.31 9.67
N MET A 26 -78.15 -37.54 9.50
CA MET A 26 -78.94 -38.32 10.47
C MET A 26 -78.49 -39.78 10.53
N ARG A 27 -78.11 -40.37 9.39
CA ARG A 27 -77.56 -41.72 9.31
C ARG A 27 -76.18 -41.82 9.95
N ASP A 28 -75.29 -40.86 9.70
CA ASP A 28 -73.94 -40.83 10.29
C ASP A 28 -74.02 -40.68 11.81
N VAL A 29 -74.92 -39.82 12.33
CA VAL A 29 -75.18 -39.70 13.78
C VAL A 29 -75.70 -41.00 14.38
N SER A 30 -76.64 -41.69 13.72
CA SER A 30 -77.14 -42.99 14.21
C SER A 30 -76.04 -44.05 14.26
N ILE A 31 -75.08 -44.02 13.33
CA ILE A 31 -73.98 -44.99 13.26
C ILE A 31 -72.94 -44.72 14.37
N GLU A 32 -72.66 -43.45 14.66
CA GLU A 32 -71.79 -43.07 15.79
C GLU A 32 -72.42 -43.44 17.15
N GLU A 33 -73.74 -43.27 17.32
CA GLU A 33 -74.46 -43.72 18.52
C GLU A 33 -74.43 -45.24 18.72
N GLU A 34 -74.38 -46.01 17.63
CA GLU A 34 -74.27 -47.48 17.66
C GLU A 34 -72.85 -47.91 18.05
N ALA A 35 -71.82 -47.27 17.49
CA ALA A 35 -70.43 -47.49 17.88
C ALA A 35 -70.18 -47.14 19.36
N ALA A 36 -70.78 -46.05 19.87
CA ALA A 36 -70.71 -45.69 21.27
C ALA A 36 -71.37 -46.73 22.20
N ARG A 37 -72.51 -47.31 21.77
CA ARG A 37 -73.16 -48.41 22.49
C ARG A 37 -72.32 -49.68 22.50
N LEU A 38 -71.71 -50.03 21.36
CA LEU A 38 -70.81 -51.17 21.23
C LEU A 38 -69.59 -51.05 22.16
N ALA A 39 -69.03 -49.83 22.27
CA ALA A 39 -67.94 -49.51 23.19
C ALA A 39 -68.31 -49.74 24.65
N SER A 40 -69.44 -49.16 25.07
CA SER A 40 -69.96 -49.29 26.43
C SER A 40 -70.26 -50.74 26.81
N ALA A 41 -70.89 -51.52 25.92
CA ALA A 41 -71.24 -52.91 26.17
C ALA A 41 -70.01 -53.84 26.34
N ASN A 42 -68.87 -53.48 25.73
CA ASN A 42 -67.65 -54.28 25.75
C ASN A 42 -66.54 -53.70 26.64
N GLY A 43 -66.83 -52.62 27.39
CA GLY A 43 -65.89 -52.00 28.33
C GLY A 43 -64.75 -51.22 27.68
N PHE A 44 -64.92 -50.76 26.44
CA PHE A 44 -63.94 -49.94 25.72
C PHE A 44 -64.42 -48.47 25.62
N PRO A 45 -63.49 -47.49 25.59
CA PRO A 45 -63.83 -46.11 25.28
C PRO A 45 -64.21 -45.94 23.79
N TYR A 46 -65.12 -45.01 23.51
CA TYR A 46 -65.52 -44.64 22.14
C TYR A 46 -64.74 -43.42 21.65
N ALA A 47 -64.42 -43.38 20.34
CA ALA A 47 -63.77 -42.25 19.69
C ALA A 47 -64.43 -41.89 18.35
N ASP A 48 -64.92 -40.65 18.24
CA ASP A 48 -65.34 -40.04 16.97
C ASP A 48 -64.14 -39.35 16.31
N LEU A 49 -63.65 -39.92 15.22
CA LEU A 49 -62.44 -39.43 14.55
C LEU A 49 -62.70 -38.19 13.68
N HIS A 50 -63.95 -37.72 13.55
CA HIS A 50 -64.26 -36.42 12.97
C HIS A 50 -64.08 -35.28 13.98
N VAL A 51 -64.15 -35.59 15.28
CA VAL A 51 -64.02 -34.63 16.39
C VAL A 51 -62.63 -34.70 17.01
N PHE A 52 -62.08 -35.91 17.17
CA PHE A 52 -60.72 -36.08 17.68
C PHE A 52 -59.68 -35.61 16.65
N PRO A 53 -58.66 -34.84 17.06
CA PRO A 53 -57.63 -34.37 16.14
C PRO A 53 -56.81 -35.55 15.61
N LEU A 54 -56.88 -35.78 14.30
CA LEU A 54 -56.06 -36.74 13.58
C LEU A 54 -54.74 -36.08 13.14
N SER A 55 -53.63 -36.49 13.74
CA SER A 55 -52.30 -36.14 13.25
C SER A 55 -51.89 -37.09 12.13
N THR A 56 -51.51 -36.55 10.97
CA THR A 56 -50.96 -37.37 9.87
C THR A 56 -49.71 -38.13 10.33
N GLU A 57 -48.92 -37.57 11.25
CA GLU A 57 -47.71 -38.19 11.81
C GLU A 57 -48.02 -39.46 12.61
N ASP A 58 -49.16 -39.52 13.29
CA ASP A 58 -49.58 -40.70 14.06
C ASP A 58 -50.12 -41.80 13.15
N VAL A 59 -50.94 -41.40 12.18
CA VAL A 59 -51.61 -42.33 11.25
C VAL A 59 -50.58 -43.06 10.40
N ILE A 60 -49.56 -42.37 9.86
CA ILE A 60 -48.55 -42.98 8.97
C ILE A 60 -47.58 -43.95 9.65
N LEU A 61 -47.53 -43.97 10.99
CA LEU A 61 -46.70 -44.93 11.72
C LEU A 61 -47.15 -46.36 11.48
N VAL A 62 -48.41 -46.57 11.12
CA VAL A 62 -48.95 -47.87 10.71
C VAL A 62 -49.02 -47.91 9.18
N PRO A 63 -48.62 -49.02 8.52
CA PRO A 63 -48.81 -49.17 7.08
C PRO A 63 -50.30 -49.04 6.68
N GLU A 64 -50.60 -48.25 5.65
CA GLU A 64 -51.99 -48.05 5.16
C GLU A 64 -52.69 -49.37 4.80
N ALA A 65 -51.96 -50.29 4.14
CA ALA A 65 -52.47 -51.61 3.80
C ALA A 65 -52.91 -52.39 5.06
N ASP A 66 -52.11 -52.35 6.12
CA ASP A 66 -52.39 -53.06 7.37
C ASP A 66 -53.53 -52.37 8.14
N ALA A 67 -53.55 -51.04 8.19
CA ALA A 67 -54.61 -50.27 8.84
C ALA A 67 -55.99 -50.52 8.20
N ILE A 68 -56.03 -50.60 6.85
CA ILE A 68 -57.26 -50.89 6.11
C ILE A 68 -57.64 -52.37 6.25
N GLN A 69 -56.67 -53.29 6.12
CA GLN A 69 -56.91 -54.74 6.21
C GLN A 69 -57.45 -55.13 7.58
N PHE A 70 -56.85 -54.63 8.66
CA PHE A 70 -57.22 -54.91 10.04
C PHE A 70 -58.21 -53.88 10.62
N ASN A 71 -58.87 -53.08 9.77
CA ASN A 71 -59.91 -52.11 10.16
C ASN A 71 -59.57 -51.25 11.41
N PHE A 72 -58.36 -50.69 11.48
CA PHE A 72 -57.95 -49.85 12.61
C PHE A 72 -57.17 -48.60 12.17
N VAL A 73 -56.95 -47.68 13.11
CA VAL A 73 -56.06 -46.54 12.92
C VAL A 73 -55.40 -46.12 14.22
N LEU A 74 -54.12 -45.72 14.15
CA LEU A 74 -53.41 -45.08 15.26
C LEU A 74 -53.71 -43.59 15.26
N PHE A 75 -54.08 -43.05 16.43
CA PHE A 75 -54.35 -41.62 16.59
C PHE A 75 -53.84 -41.12 17.95
N ASN A 76 -53.42 -39.86 18.02
CA ASN A 76 -53.03 -39.17 19.26
C ASN A 76 -51.98 -39.93 20.08
N LYS A 77 -50.86 -40.29 19.43
CA LYS A 77 -49.73 -40.96 20.09
C LYS A 77 -48.95 -39.95 20.93
N GLN A 78 -48.72 -40.28 22.21
CA GLN A 78 -47.96 -39.43 23.13
C GLN A 78 -46.84 -40.22 23.80
N ASN A 79 -45.60 -39.94 23.44
CA ASN A 79 -44.41 -40.67 23.90
C ASN A 79 -44.55 -42.19 23.70
N THR A 80 -44.68 -42.96 24.78
CA THR A 80 -44.87 -44.41 24.76
C THR A 80 -46.35 -44.82 24.73
N ARG A 81 -47.31 -43.91 24.88
CA ARG A 81 -48.74 -44.23 24.81
C ARG A 81 -49.27 -44.11 23.38
N ALA A 82 -49.89 -45.18 22.87
CA ALA A 82 -50.43 -45.26 21.52
C ALA A 82 -51.92 -45.64 21.57
N ARG A 83 -52.79 -44.78 21.02
CA ARG A 83 -54.24 -45.04 20.99
C ARG A 83 -54.66 -45.55 19.63
N PHE A 84 -55.34 -46.68 19.61
CA PHE A 84 -55.81 -47.33 18.40
C PHE A 84 -57.33 -47.33 18.37
N ALA A 85 -57.93 -46.80 17.30
CA ALA A 85 -59.35 -46.92 17.06
C ALA A 85 -59.62 -48.15 16.19
N ILE A 86 -60.52 -49.03 16.61
CA ILE A 86 -60.90 -50.26 15.91
C ILE A 86 -62.41 -50.28 15.65
N LEU A 87 -62.84 -51.05 14.64
CA LEU A 87 -64.26 -51.19 14.32
C LEU A 87 -65.00 -52.17 15.25
N ASP A 88 -64.40 -53.34 15.51
CA ASP A 88 -65.02 -54.44 16.24
C ASP A 88 -64.07 -54.95 17.35
N PRO A 89 -64.46 -54.86 18.63
CA PRO A 89 -63.65 -55.32 19.75
C PRO A 89 -63.57 -56.86 19.86
N ALA A 90 -64.41 -57.60 19.14
CA ALA A 90 -64.36 -59.06 19.07
C ALA A 90 -63.34 -59.58 18.04
N ASP A 91 -62.76 -58.70 17.22
CA ASP A 91 -61.76 -59.08 16.23
C ASP A 91 -60.40 -59.40 16.87
N THR A 92 -60.21 -60.69 17.16
CA THR A 92 -58.98 -61.22 17.77
C THR A 92 -57.76 -61.14 16.87
N GLU A 93 -57.93 -60.96 15.56
CA GLU A 93 -56.83 -60.83 14.60
C GLU A 93 -56.26 -59.41 14.66
N THR A 94 -57.14 -58.41 14.59
CA THR A 94 -56.80 -56.99 14.74
C THR A 94 -56.16 -56.69 16.09
N LEU A 95 -56.73 -57.19 17.19
CA LEU A 95 -56.15 -56.99 18.54
C LEU A 95 -54.76 -57.62 18.71
N ARG A 96 -54.49 -58.73 18.01
CA ARG A 96 -53.20 -59.42 18.02
C ARG A 96 -52.17 -58.67 17.18
N TYR A 97 -52.55 -58.19 16.00
CA TYR A 97 -51.70 -57.33 15.18
C TYR A 97 -51.29 -56.08 15.95
N ILE A 98 -52.26 -55.34 16.52
CA ILE A 98 -51.98 -54.14 17.31
C ILE A 98 -51.07 -54.45 18.50
N LYS A 99 -51.23 -55.62 19.15
CA LYS A 99 -50.34 -56.06 20.23
C LYS A 99 -48.90 -56.20 19.76
N ASN A 100 -48.66 -57.02 18.74
CA ASN A 100 -47.32 -57.29 18.22
C ASN A 100 -46.66 -56.00 17.74
N PHE A 101 -47.42 -55.20 16.98
CA PHE A 101 -46.95 -53.91 16.48
C PHE A 101 -46.55 -52.95 17.62
N SER A 102 -47.35 -52.91 18.69
CA SER A 102 -47.03 -52.08 19.87
C SER A 102 -45.82 -52.60 20.64
N ASP A 103 -45.69 -53.92 20.81
CA ASP A 103 -44.59 -54.56 21.53
C ASP A 103 -43.25 -54.34 20.81
N GLU A 104 -43.22 -54.46 19.48
CA GLU A 104 -42.04 -54.19 18.63
C GLU A 104 -41.53 -52.74 18.76
N HIS A 105 -42.46 -51.79 18.91
CA HIS A 105 -42.13 -50.36 18.99
C HIS A 105 -42.03 -49.84 20.43
N GLY A 106 -42.22 -50.70 21.43
CA GLY A 106 -42.17 -50.33 22.85
C GLY A 106 -43.32 -49.41 23.30
N TRP A 107 -44.52 -49.57 22.73
CA TRP A 107 -45.69 -48.72 23.02
C TRP A 107 -46.70 -49.39 23.96
N GLN A 108 -47.24 -48.59 24.88
CA GLN A 108 -48.41 -48.91 25.69
C GLN A 108 -49.67 -48.64 24.87
N LYS A 109 -50.37 -49.70 24.46
CA LYS A 109 -51.58 -49.60 23.66
C LYS A 109 -52.82 -49.26 24.50
N GLU A 110 -53.64 -48.36 23.98
CA GLU A 110 -55.00 -48.08 24.45
C GLU A 110 -55.98 -48.29 23.28
N ILE A 111 -57.02 -49.10 23.47
CA ILE A 111 -57.98 -49.44 22.40
C ILE A 111 -59.25 -48.61 22.56
N PHE A 112 -59.70 -48.03 21.46
CA PHE A 112 -60.95 -47.28 21.33
C PHE A 112 -61.81 -47.92 20.25
N ILE A 113 -63.13 -47.84 20.40
CA ILE A 113 -64.07 -48.23 19.34
C ILE A 113 -64.45 -46.99 18.55
N ALA A 114 -64.34 -47.08 17.24
CA ALA A 114 -64.78 -46.04 16.31
C ALA A 114 -65.76 -46.64 15.29
N SER A 115 -66.65 -45.80 14.76
CA SER A 115 -67.52 -46.22 13.68
C SER A 115 -66.78 -46.40 12.36
N LYS A 116 -67.42 -47.10 11.41
CA LYS A 116 -66.90 -47.24 10.05
C LYS A 116 -66.71 -45.88 9.34
N PRO A 117 -67.68 -44.93 9.39
CA PRO A 117 -67.46 -43.57 8.90
C PRO A 117 -66.26 -42.86 9.53
N SER A 118 -66.05 -43.01 10.84
CA SER A 118 -64.89 -42.44 11.55
C SER A 118 -63.56 -43.04 11.06
N LEU A 119 -63.48 -44.37 10.87
CA LEU A 119 -62.30 -45.01 10.31
C LEU A 119 -62.06 -44.61 8.84
N ASP A 120 -63.11 -44.58 8.02
CA ASP A 120 -63.01 -44.17 6.61
C ASP A 120 -62.59 -42.69 6.50
N HIS A 121 -63.00 -41.83 7.44
CA HIS A 121 -62.49 -40.46 7.55
C HIS A 121 -61.00 -40.45 7.91
N ALA A 122 -60.58 -41.26 8.88
CA ALA A 122 -59.19 -41.34 9.30
C ALA A 122 -58.27 -41.90 8.21
N TRP A 123 -58.74 -42.87 7.41
CA TRP A 123 -57.93 -43.41 6.32
C TRP A 123 -57.74 -42.45 5.15
N LYS A 124 -58.62 -41.45 4.98
CA LYS A 124 -58.32 -40.32 4.08
C LYS A 124 -57.08 -39.52 4.52
N ALA A 125 -56.64 -39.63 5.77
CA ALA A 125 -55.35 -39.07 6.16
C ALA A 125 -54.17 -39.84 5.52
N TYR A 126 -54.31 -41.13 5.18
CA TYR A 126 -53.30 -41.85 4.38
C TYR A 126 -53.26 -41.39 2.93
N SER A 127 -54.31 -40.82 2.35
CA SER A 127 -54.16 -40.21 1.01
C SER A 127 -53.26 -38.97 1.03
N LYS A 128 -53.01 -38.36 2.20
CA LYS A 128 -51.93 -37.36 2.39
C LYS A 128 -50.53 -37.97 2.41
N ARG A 129 -50.39 -39.30 2.49
CA ARG A 129 -49.13 -40.06 2.37
C ARG A 129 -48.52 -39.91 0.98
N THR A 130 -49.33 -39.68 -0.05
CA THR A 130 -48.83 -39.25 -1.39
C THR A 130 -48.06 -37.92 -1.34
N PHE A 131 -48.12 -37.12 -0.27
CA PHE A 131 -47.27 -35.94 -0.11
C PHE A 131 -45.89 -36.28 0.49
N ILE A 132 -45.81 -37.34 1.29
CA ILE A 132 -44.58 -37.78 1.99
C ILE A 132 -43.81 -38.80 1.14
N ASP A 133 -44.48 -39.73 0.45
CA ASP A 133 -43.82 -40.65 -0.49
C ASP A 133 -43.38 -39.94 -1.79
N ASN A 134 -43.94 -38.76 -2.09
CA ASN A 134 -43.43 -37.88 -3.14
C ASN A 134 -42.16 -37.10 -2.73
N LEU A 135 -41.51 -37.41 -1.60
CA LEU A 135 -40.17 -36.90 -1.29
C LEU A 135 -39.12 -37.35 -2.33
N ASP A 136 -39.35 -38.44 -3.07
CA ASP A 136 -38.54 -38.78 -4.24
C ASP A 136 -38.77 -37.84 -5.45
N LEU A 137 -39.91 -37.13 -5.50
CA LEU A 137 -40.16 -35.99 -6.41
C LEU A 137 -39.70 -34.64 -5.81
N VAL A 138 -39.16 -34.62 -4.59
CA VAL A 138 -38.60 -33.42 -3.92
C VAL A 138 -37.11 -33.24 -4.21
N ARG A 139 -36.48 -34.21 -4.88
CA ARG A 139 -35.10 -34.06 -5.35
C ARG A 139 -35.04 -33.04 -6.49
N VAL A 140 -34.26 -31.99 -6.26
CA VAL A 140 -33.76 -31.13 -7.33
C VAL A 140 -32.61 -31.87 -7.98
N SER A 141 -32.81 -32.32 -9.21
CA SER A 141 -31.77 -32.98 -10.01
C SER A 141 -31.37 -32.07 -11.16
N LEU A 142 -30.07 -31.78 -11.27
CA LEU A 142 -29.51 -31.05 -12.41
C LEU A 142 -28.89 -32.06 -13.38
N ARG A 143 -29.34 -32.08 -14.63
CA ARG A 143 -28.75 -32.90 -15.71
C ARG A 143 -27.83 -32.04 -16.58
N ASP A 144 -26.80 -32.62 -17.19
CA ASP A 144 -25.89 -31.88 -18.08
C ASP A 144 -26.61 -31.23 -19.27
N ALA A 145 -27.66 -31.89 -19.79
CA ALA A 145 -28.53 -31.35 -20.83
C ALA A 145 -29.25 -30.04 -20.42
N ASP A 146 -29.43 -29.78 -19.12
CA ASP A 146 -30.05 -28.57 -18.60
C ASP A 146 -29.07 -27.37 -18.61
N LEU A 147 -27.76 -27.64 -18.49
CA LEU A 147 -26.70 -26.63 -18.59
C LEU A 147 -26.52 -26.13 -20.03
N GLU A 148 -26.67 -27.02 -21.02
CA GLU A 148 -26.59 -26.69 -22.44
C GLU A 148 -27.79 -25.87 -22.92
N LYS A 149 -29.01 -26.18 -22.43
CA LYS A 149 -30.27 -25.52 -22.85
C LYS A 149 -30.63 -24.26 -22.07
N PHE A 150 -29.84 -23.88 -21.07
CA PHE A 150 -30.11 -22.76 -20.17
C PHE A 150 -30.57 -21.47 -20.87
N GLU A 151 -29.89 -21.02 -21.92
CA GLU A 151 -30.21 -19.73 -22.57
C GLU A 151 -31.61 -19.70 -23.18
N LYS A 152 -32.04 -20.85 -23.73
CA LYS A 152 -33.38 -21.02 -24.31
C LYS A 152 -34.44 -21.15 -23.21
N ASP A 153 -34.23 -22.05 -22.25
CA ASP A 153 -35.18 -22.35 -21.17
C ASP A 153 -35.38 -21.13 -20.24
N PHE A 154 -34.33 -20.32 -20.02
CA PHE A 154 -34.39 -19.10 -19.22
C PHE A 154 -35.14 -17.96 -19.93
N GLY A 155 -34.94 -17.80 -21.25
CA GLY A 155 -35.72 -16.87 -22.07
C GLY A 155 -37.22 -17.21 -22.09
N GLU A 156 -37.57 -18.49 -22.10
CA GLU A 156 -38.95 -18.97 -21.96
C GLU A 156 -39.52 -18.75 -20.55
N LEU A 157 -38.70 -18.89 -19.50
CA LEU A 157 -39.08 -18.62 -18.11
C LEU A 157 -39.46 -17.14 -17.89
N ILE A 158 -38.72 -16.22 -18.51
CA ILE A 158 -38.93 -14.76 -18.42
C ILE A 158 -40.08 -14.28 -19.30
N SER A 159 -40.19 -14.80 -20.53
CA SER A 159 -41.08 -14.24 -21.57
C SER A 159 -42.57 -14.62 -21.43
N LEU A 160 -42.95 -15.41 -20.41
CA LEU A 160 -44.33 -15.86 -20.14
C LEU A 160 -45.05 -16.58 -21.30
N LYS A 161 -44.39 -16.83 -22.45
CA LYS A 161 -45.09 -17.18 -23.69
C LYS A 161 -45.50 -18.64 -23.86
N SER A 162 -44.99 -19.60 -23.09
CA SER A 162 -45.52 -20.97 -23.17
C SER A 162 -44.99 -21.92 -22.10
N ILE A 163 -45.42 -21.80 -20.84
CA ILE A 163 -45.60 -23.00 -20.00
C ILE A 163 -46.72 -22.75 -18.97
N HIS A 164 -47.97 -23.01 -19.34
CA HIS A 164 -49.09 -23.12 -18.39
C HIS A 164 -48.97 -24.36 -17.47
N THR A 165 -47.92 -25.16 -17.67
CA THR A 165 -47.63 -26.47 -17.04
C THR A 165 -46.17 -26.61 -16.55
N ALA A 166 -45.45 -25.52 -16.28
CA ALA A 166 -44.10 -25.66 -15.72
C ALA A 166 -44.22 -26.00 -14.24
N ASN A 167 -43.84 -27.23 -13.89
CA ASN A 167 -43.62 -27.66 -12.52
C ASN A 167 -42.70 -26.62 -11.83
N THR A 168 -43.09 -26.09 -10.66
CA THR A 168 -42.29 -25.12 -9.89
C THR A 168 -40.87 -25.62 -9.60
N SER A 169 -40.71 -26.94 -9.57
CA SER A 169 -39.41 -27.62 -9.49
C SER A 169 -38.52 -27.33 -10.70
N ARG A 170 -39.06 -27.31 -11.91
CA ARG A 170 -38.29 -27.02 -13.15
C ARG A 170 -37.80 -25.58 -13.21
N ALA A 171 -38.61 -24.63 -12.75
CA ALA A 171 -38.18 -23.23 -12.64
C ALA A 171 -37.01 -23.07 -11.66
N MET A 172 -37.07 -23.78 -10.52
CA MET A 172 -35.99 -23.81 -9.54
C MET A 172 -34.74 -24.51 -10.08
N GLU A 173 -34.87 -25.63 -10.81
CA GLU A 173 -33.77 -26.29 -11.52
C GLU A 173 -33.09 -25.36 -12.51
N ILE A 174 -33.84 -24.62 -13.36
CA ILE A 174 -33.27 -23.68 -14.34
C ILE A 174 -32.47 -22.56 -13.63
N ILE A 175 -33.00 -22.02 -12.53
CA ILE A 175 -32.32 -20.99 -11.75
C ILE A 175 -31.02 -21.54 -11.14
N LEU A 176 -31.07 -22.73 -10.54
CA LEU A 176 -29.89 -23.36 -9.94
C LEU A 176 -28.86 -23.81 -11.00
N ALA A 177 -29.32 -24.28 -12.17
CA ALA A 177 -28.48 -24.60 -13.32
C ALA A 177 -27.76 -23.33 -13.82
N GLY A 178 -28.48 -22.23 -13.95
CA GLY A 178 -27.93 -20.92 -14.30
C GLY A 178 -26.90 -20.44 -13.28
N ALA A 179 -27.20 -20.56 -11.99
CA ALA A 179 -26.29 -20.23 -10.91
C ALA A 179 -25.00 -21.06 -10.99
N ARG A 180 -25.08 -22.37 -11.25
CA ARG A 180 -23.91 -23.23 -11.42
C ARG A 180 -23.13 -22.91 -12.68
N LYS A 181 -23.80 -22.76 -13.83
CA LYS A 181 -23.18 -22.41 -15.13
C LYS A 181 -22.40 -21.10 -15.05
N LEU A 182 -22.96 -20.11 -14.36
CA LEU A 182 -22.34 -18.81 -14.13
C LEU A 182 -21.44 -18.76 -12.88
N ARG A 183 -21.24 -19.89 -12.19
CA ARG A 183 -20.43 -20.04 -10.96
C ARG A 183 -20.77 -19.01 -9.87
N SER A 184 -22.06 -18.80 -9.67
CA SER A 184 -22.60 -17.98 -8.60
C SER A 184 -22.47 -18.67 -7.24
N SER A 185 -22.05 -17.93 -6.22
CA SER A 185 -22.04 -18.41 -4.83
C SER A 185 -23.41 -18.32 -4.16
N ASP A 186 -24.22 -17.33 -4.55
CA ASP A 186 -25.52 -17.05 -3.93
C ASP A 186 -26.56 -16.73 -5.02
N VAL A 187 -27.79 -17.19 -4.83
CA VAL A 187 -28.96 -16.83 -5.63
C VAL A 187 -29.89 -15.99 -4.78
N HIS A 188 -30.20 -14.80 -5.26
CA HIS A 188 -31.06 -13.83 -4.60
C HIS A 188 -32.39 -13.70 -5.35
N LEU A 189 -33.49 -13.88 -4.64
CA LEU A 189 -34.85 -13.61 -5.12
C LEU A 189 -35.46 -12.52 -4.24
N GLU A 190 -35.62 -11.34 -4.83
CA GLU A 190 -35.99 -10.12 -4.09
C GLU A 190 -37.29 -9.53 -4.65
N PRO A 191 -38.42 -9.72 -3.96
CA PRO A 191 -39.71 -9.17 -4.40
C PRO A 191 -39.73 -7.64 -4.35
N ALA A 192 -40.10 -7.04 -5.48
CA ALA A 192 -40.44 -5.63 -5.63
C ALA A 192 -41.97 -5.49 -5.84
N GLU A 193 -42.43 -4.28 -6.15
CA GLU A 193 -43.86 -3.97 -6.26
C GLU A 193 -44.58 -4.77 -7.35
N ASP A 194 -43.99 -4.89 -8.54
CA ASP A 194 -44.62 -5.55 -9.70
C ASP A 194 -43.91 -6.84 -10.15
N PHE A 195 -42.69 -7.08 -9.69
CA PHE A 195 -41.82 -8.17 -10.15
C PHE A 195 -40.87 -8.63 -9.05
N VAL A 196 -40.19 -9.75 -9.28
CA VAL A 196 -39.14 -10.27 -8.40
C VAL A 196 -37.81 -10.21 -9.11
N ARG A 197 -36.84 -9.51 -8.52
CA ARG A 197 -35.47 -9.44 -9.04
C ARG A 197 -34.76 -10.74 -8.75
N LEU A 198 -34.25 -11.39 -9.79
CA LEU A 198 -33.33 -12.51 -9.70
C LEU A 198 -31.90 -11.99 -9.87
N ARG A 199 -31.08 -12.14 -8.83
CA ARG A 199 -29.67 -11.75 -8.86
C ARG A 199 -28.77 -12.92 -8.49
N TYR A 200 -27.62 -13.01 -9.13
CA TYR A 200 -26.56 -13.96 -8.79
C TYR A 200 -25.38 -13.22 -8.19
N ARG A 201 -24.72 -13.84 -7.21
CA ARG A 201 -23.42 -13.37 -6.72
C ARG A 201 -22.31 -14.09 -7.49
N ILE A 202 -21.85 -13.48 -8.57
CA ILE A 202 -20.79 -14.01 -9.42
C ILE A 202 -19.47 -13.37 -9.00
N ASP A 203 -18.48 -14.18 -8.64
CA ASP A 203 -17.17 -13.72 -8.16
C ASP A 203 -17.25 -12.65 -7.06
N GLY A 204 -18.23 -12.80 -6.15
CA GLY A 204 -18.47 -11.90 -5.01
C GLY A 204 -19.33 -10.68 -5.31
N VAL A 205 -19.60 -10.36 -6.58
CA VAL A 205 -20.39 -9.20 -7.00
C VAL A 205 -21.81 -9.61 -7.36
N LEU A 206 -22.81 -8.86 -6.87
CA LEU A 206 -24.20 -9.07 -7.24
C LEU A 206 -24.46 -8.57 -8.67
N GLN A 207 -25.03 -9.44 -9.50
CA GLN A 207 -25.42 -9.14 -10.87
C GLN A 207 -26.90 -9.46 -11.06
N GLU A 208 -27.62 -8.54 -11.71
CA GLU A 208 -29.01 -8.75 -12.08
C GLU A 208 -29.08 -9.66 -13.31
N ILE A 209 -29.78 -10.78 -13.17
CA ILE A 209 -29.88 -11.82 -14.20
C ILE A 209 -31.21 -11.70 -14.94
N GLY A 210 -32.26 -11.27 -14.25
CA GLY A 210 -33.56 -11.01 -14.85
C GLY A 210 -34.65 -10.76 -13.81
N ASN A 211 -35.87 -10.59 -14.32
CA ASN A 211 -37.05 -10.33 -13.50
C ASN A 211 -38.06 -11.47 -13.67
N LEU A 212 -38.61 -11.93 -12.55
CA LEU A 212 -39.63 -12.98 -12.49
C LEU A 212 -40.99 -12.36 -12.13
N PRO A 213 -42.10 -12.87 -12.68
CA PRO A 213 -43.45 -12.45 -12.27
C PRO A 213 -43.76 -12.85 -10.82
N LEU A 214 -44.45 -11.97 -10.07
CA LEU A 214 -44.83 -12.20 -8.67
C LEU A 214 -45.64 -13.48 -8.46
N GLU A 215 -46.59 -13.79 -9.36
CA GLU A 215 -47.41 -15.00 -9.29
C GLU A 215 -46.56 -16.28 -9.27
N ARG A 216 -45.52 -16.34 -10.11
CA ARG A 216 -44.59 -17.48 -10.18
C ARG A 216 -43.70 -17.53 -8.95
N TYR A 217 -43.27 -16.38 -8.45
CA TYR A 217 -42.47 -16.31 -7.24
C TYR A 217 -43.18 -16.90 -6.03
N HIS A 218 -44.46 -16.64 -5.81
CA HIS A 218 -45.18 -17.20 -4.66
C HIS A 218 -45.26 -18.73 -4.68
N LEU A 219 -45.40 -19.32 -5.87
CA LEU A 219 -45.37 -20.77 -6.07
C LEU A 219 -43.96 -21.34 -5.84
N MET A 220 -42.92 -20.66 -6.34
CA MET A 220 -41.53 -21.02 -6.09
C MET A 220 -41.15 -20.89 -4.61
N LEU A 221 -41.56 -19.82 -3.93
CA LEU A 221 -41.31 -19.58 -2.51
C LEU A 221 -41.86 -20.74 -1.65
N SER A 222 -43.07 -21.20 -1.96
CA SER A 222 -43.68 -22.35 -1.28
C SER A 222 -42.87 -23.63 -1.54
N ARG A 223 -42.39 -23.84 -2.77
CA ARG A 223 -41.55 -24.99 -3.11
C ARG A 223 -40.18 -24.95 -2.43
N ILE A 224 -39.51 -23.80 -2.43
CA ILE A 224 -38.22 -23.56 -1.77
C ILE A 224 -38.34 -23.85 -0.26
N LYS A 225 -39.37 -23.29 0.39
CA LYS A 225 -39.62 -23.57 1.81
C LYS A 225 -39.85 -25.04 2.10
N MET A 226 -40.58 -25.73 1.23
CA MET A 226 -40.84 -27.16 1.39
C MET A 226 -39.57 -28.00 1.27
N VAL A 227 -38.75 -27.77 0.24
CA VAL A 227 -37.50 -28.53 0.05
C VAL A 227 -36.48 -28.23 1.15
N ALA A 228 -36.42 -26.98 1.63
CA ALA A 228 -35.55 -26.53 2.71
C ALA A 228 -36.08 -26.87 4.12
N LYS A 229 -37.20 -27.60 4.23
CA LYS A 229 -37.86 -27.99 5.49
C LYS A 229 -38.27 -26.81 6.40
N MET A 230 -38.61 -25.68 5.79
CA MET A 230 -39.13 -24.48 6.46
C MET A 230 -40.65 -24.52 6.62
N ARG A 231 -41.20 -23.69 7.53
CA ARG A 231 -42.64 -23.60 7.76
C ARG A 231 -43.33 -22.72 6.72
N LEU A 232 -44.23 -23.32 5.93
CA LEU A 232 -44.97 -22.65 4.83
C LEU A 232 -45.90 -21.52 5.30
N ASN A 233 -46.53 -21.70 6.47
CA ASN A 233 -47.48 -20.76 7.06
C ASN A 233 -46.82 -19.63 7.87
N VAL A 234 -45.51 -19.70 8.09
CA VAL A 234 -44.75 -18.67 8.79
C VAL A 234 -44.12 -17.74 7.76
N ARG A 235 -44.49 -16.45 7.76
CA ARG A 235 -44.01 -15.46 6.78
C ARG A 235 -43.52 -14.14 7.38
N LYS A 236 -43.68 -13.96 8.70
CA LYS A 236 -43.40 -12.70 9.42
C LYS A 236 -42.10 -12.73 10.24
N VAL A 237 -41.37 -13.85 10.21
CA VAL A 237 -40.10 -14.03 10.92
C VAL A 237 -39.10 -14.66 9.98
N ALA A 238 -37.81 -14.42 10.24
CA ALA A 238 -36.73 -15.05 9.50
C ALA A 238 -36.77 -16.58 9.66
N GLN A 239 -36.42 -17.29 8.60
CA GLN A 239 -36.33 -18.76 8.61
C GLN A 239 -35.08 -19.20 7.85
N ASP A 240 -34.44 -20.23 8.38
CA ASP A 240 -33.29 -20.89 7.80
C ASP A 240 -33.62 -22.35 7.50
N GLY A 241 -33.01 -22.87 6.46
CA GLY A 241 -33.22 -24.24 5.99
C GLY A 241 -32.10 -24.65 5.06
N HIS A 242 -32.03 -25.93 4.73
CA HIS A 242 -31.05 -26.45 3.79
C HIS A 242 -31.66 -27.60 3.00
N PHE A 243 -31.14 -27.82 1.80
CA PHE A 243 -31.50 -28.96 0.97
C PHE A 243 -30.34 -29.33 0.04
N PHE A 244 -30.36 -30.56 -0.47
CA PHE A 244 -29.33 -31.03 -1.40
C PHE A 244 -29.85 -31.01 -2.84
N VAL A 245 -28.99 -30.58 -3.75
CA VAL A 245 -29.18 -30.73 -5.19
C VAL A 245 -28.25 -31.85 -5.67
N ASN A 246 -28.81 -32.87 -6.30
CA ASN A 246 -28.00 -33.95 -6.88
C ASN A 246 -27.63 -33.59 -8.32
N LEU A 247 -26.34 -33.59 -8.63
CA LEU A 247 -25.80 -33.79 -9.98
C LEU A 247 -25.41 -35.26 -10.13
N GLU A 248 -25.37 -35.76 -11.36
CA GLU A 248 -25.15 -37.18 -11.70
C GLU A 248 -24.16 -37.91 -10.76
N ASP A 249 -22.97 -37.32 -10.52
CA ASP A 249 -21.94 -37.89 -9.65
C ASP A 249 -21.70 -37.11 -8.34
N LYS A 250 -22.43 -36.02 -8.07
CA LYS A 250 -22.06 -35.00 -7.06
C LYS A 250 -23.26 -34.44 -6.31
N ARG A 251 -23.03 -33.98 -5.07
CA ARG A 251 -24.06 -33.30 -4.26
C ARG A 251 -23.65 -31.85 -4.00
N ILE A 252 -24.56 -30.92 -4.24
CA ILE A 252 -24.44 -29.52 -3.85
C ILE A 252 -25.35 -29.30 -2.64
N ASP A 253 -24.78 -28.82 -1.54
CA ASP A 253 -25.57 -28.37 -0.39
C ASP A 253 -26.04 -26.94 -0.65
N VAL A 254 -27.33 -26.68 -0.45
CA VAL A 254 -27.93 -25.37 -0.67
C VAL A 254 -28.54 -24.90 0.64
N ARG A 255 -27.93 -23.86 1.22
CA ARG A 255 -28.45 -23.18 2.41
C ARG A 255 -29.41 -22.08 1.98
N VAL A 256 -30.59 -22.06 2.59
CA VAL A 256 -31.65 -21.12 2.27
C VAL A 256 -31.94 -20.26 3.49
N ASN A 257 -31.96 -18.95 3.28
CA ASN A 257 -32.44 -17.99 4.25
C ASN A 257 -33.64 -17.23 3.66
N SER A 258 -34.69 -17.05 4.47
CA SER A 258 -35.92 -16.33 4.13
C SER A 258 -36.16 -15.23 5.15
N ILE A 259 -36.25 -13.98 4.72
CA ILE A 259 -36.58 -12.84 5.59
C ILE A 259 -37.85 -12.13 5.11
N PRO A 260 -38.70 -11.62 6.03
CA PRO A 260 -39.89 -10.86 5.64
C PRO A 260 -39.49 -9.54 4.96
N GLY A 261 -40.17 -9.18 3.87
CA GLY A 261 -40.02 -7.91 3.18
C GLY A 261 -41.38 -7.26 2.86
N LYS A 262 -41.35 -6.01 2.37
CA LYS A 262 -42.57 -5.22 2.09
C LYS A 262 -43.48 -5.88 1.04
N PHE A 263 -42.90 -6.46 0.00
CA PHE A 263 -43.64 -7.02 -1.15
C PHE A 263 -43.65 -8.56 -1.18
N GLY A 264 -43.09 -9.21 -0.16
CA GLY A 264 -42.91 -10.65 -0.09
C GLY A 264 -41.69 -11.01 0.75
N GLU A 265 -41.46 -12.30 0.96
CA GLU A 265 -40.24 -12.76 1.62
C GLU A 265 -39.06 -12.62 0.66
N ASN A 266 -37.90 -12.17 1.13
CA ASN A 266 -36.67 -12.21 0.35
C ASN A 266 -35.98 -13.54 0.60
N ILE A 267 -35.55 -14.21 -0.47
CA ILE A 267 -34.86 -15.49 -0.40
C ILE A 267 -33.41 -15.32 -0.85
N ASN A 268 -32.50 -15.84 -0.04
CA ASN A 268 -31.11 -16.08 -0.40
C ASN A 268 -30.85 -17.58 -0.36
N MET A 269 -30.35 -18.14 -1.45
CA MET A 269 -29.86 -19.52 -1.52
C MET A 269 -28.34 -19.51 -1.75
N ARG A 270 -27.55 -19.97 -0.79
CA ARG A 270 -26.10 -20.14 -0.93
C ARG A 270 -25.79 -21.55 -1.43
N LEU A 271 -25.04 -21.64 -2.53
CA LEU A 271 -24.63 -22.91 -3.13
C LEU A 271 -23.25 -23.29 -2.60
N LEU A 272 -23.17 -24.44 -1.94
CA LEU A 272 -21.93 -25.03 -1.42
C LEU A 272 -21.58 -26.25 -2.27
N SER A 273 -20.65 -26.08 -3.20
CA SER A 273 -20.12 -27.18 -4.02
C SER A 273 -18.85 -27.75 -3.37
N GLY A 274 -18.86 -29.04 -3.01
CA GLY A 274 -17.76 -29.71 -2.30
C GLY A 274 -16.44 -29.90 -3.08
N ASP A 275 -16.40 -29.59 -4.38
CA ASP A 275 -15.28 -29.99 -5.25
C ASP A 275 -14.26 -28.89 -5.62
N ASP A 276 -14.55 -27.62 -5.36
CA ASP A 276 -13.85 -26.54 -6.08
C ASP A 276 -12.79 -25.76 -5.24
N VAL A 277 -12.33 -26.24 -4.07
CA VAL A 277 -11.65 -25.31 -3.11
C VAL A 277 -10.38 -25.82 -2.41
N ILE A 278 -10.00 -27.10 -2.48
CA ILE A 278 -8.68 -27.53 -1.93
C ILE A 278 -7.63 -27.34 -3.03
N VAL A 279 -7.07 -26.14 -3.08
CA VAL A 279 -5.95 -25.78 -3.95
C VAL A 279 -4.63 -26.12 -3.27
N ASP A 280 -3.55 -26.27 -4.05
CA ASP A 280 -2.21 -26.32 -3.47
C ASP A 280 -1.91 -24.98 -2.75
N VAL A 281 -1.11 -25.00 -1.68
CA VAL A 281 -0.63 -23.79 -1.00
C VAL A 281 0.03 -22.83 -1.99
N THR A 282 0.72 -23.33 -3.03
CA THR A 282 1.32 -22.51 -4.09
C THR A 282 0.27 -21.76 -4.92
N ALA A 283 -0.93 -22.30 -5.05
CA ALA A 283 -2.03 -21.72 -5.80
C ALA A 283 -2.88 -20.72 -4.99
N LEU A 284 -2.62 -20.57 -3.68
CA LEU A 284 -3.27 -19.53 -2.86
C LEU A 284 -2.94 -18.12 -3.35
N GLY A 285 -1.72 -17.92 -3.88
CA GLY A 285 -1.22 -16.63 -4.33
C GLY A 285 -0.33 -15.90 -3.32
N LEU A 286 0.24 -16.60 -2.35
CA LEU A 286 1.30 -16.10 -1.46
C LEU A 286 2.61 -15.89 -2.25
N ARG A 287 3.45 -14.92 -1.85
CA ARG A 287 4.67 -14.51 -2.57
C ARG A 287 5.84 -14.26 -1.63
N GLY A 288 7.06 -14.50 -2.13
CA GLY A 288 8.31 -14.16 -1.44
C GLY A 288 8.36 -14.68 0.00
N LEU A 289 8.74 -13.81 0.93
CA LEU A 289 8.85 -14.12 2.35
C LEU A 289 7.53 -14.60 2.96
N ALA A 290 6.38 -14.12 2.49
CA ALA A 290 5.08 -14.52 3.02
C ALA A 290 4.79 -16.01 2.79
N TYR A 291 5.12 -16.54 1.60
CA TYR A 291 4.98 -17.97 1.31
C TYR A 291 5.94 -18.82 2.16
N GLU A 292 7.22 -18.41 2.23
CA GLU A 292 8.24 -19.12 2.99
C GLU A 292 7.88 -19.19 4.49
N GLU A 293 7.47 -18.06 5.08
CA GLU A 293 7.14 -18.02 6.50
C GLU A 293 5.84 -18.76 6.80
N VAL A 294 4.77 -18.62 6.02
CA VAL A 294 3.54 -19.42 6.27
C VAL A 294 3.85 -20.91 6.23
N THR A 295 4.58 -21.38 5.21
CA THR A 295 4.94 -22.80 5.05
C THR A 295 5.83 -23.30 6.19
N LYS A 296 6.75 -22.47 6.67
CA LYS A 296 7.59 -22.79 7.82
C LYS A 296 6.79 -22.84 9.12
N GLN A 297 5.92 -21.87 9.37
CA GLN A 297 5.20 -21.75 10.64
C GLN A 297 4.13 -22.83 10.83
N ILE A 298 3.54 -23.35 9.75
CA ILE A 298 2.54 -24.44 9.80
C ILE A 298 3.13 -25.81 10.13
N THR A 299 4.46 -25.96 10.09
CA THR A 299 5.16 -27.22 10.42
C THR A 299 5.73 -27.22 11.84
N LYS A 300 5.55 -26.15 12.61
CA LYS A 300 5.97 -26.09 14.01
C LYS A 300 5.09 -26.99 14.88
N PRO A 301 5.64 -27.54 15.97
CA PRO A 301 4.89 -28.44 16.86
C PRO A 301 3.74 -27.72 17.58
N ASN A 302 3.89 -26.42 17.85
CA ASN A 302 2.89 -25.65 18.55
C ASN A 302 2.89 -24.17 18.16
N GLY A 303 1.83 -23.48 18.59
CA GLY A 303 1.65 -22.05 18.40
C GLY A 303 0.37 -21.71 17.64
N LEU A 304 0.12 -20.43 17.45
CA LEU A 304 -1.14 -19.91 16.96
C LEU A 304 -0.99 -19.30 15.55
N ILE A 305 -1.79 -19.80 14.62
CA ILE A 305 -1.90 -19.35 13.23
C ILE A 305 -3.26 -18.67 13.06
N LEU A 306 -3.25 -17.36 12.88
CA LEU A 306 -4.48 -16.58 12.74
C LEU A 306 -4.67 -16.10 11.31
N ASN A 307 -5.86 -16.31 10.76
CA ASN A 307 -6.28 -15.70 9.50
C ASN A 307 -7.37 -14.64 9.76
N THR A 308 -7.20 -13.44 9.20
CA THR A 308 -8.09 -12.31 9.41
C THR A 308 -8.61 -11.71 8.10
N GLY A 309 -9.83 -11.21 8.18
CA GLY A 309 -10.53 -10.55 7.07
C GLY A 309 -12.05 -10.62 7.21
N PRO A 310 -12.79 -9.86 6.38
CA PRO A 310 -14.24 -9.82 6.39
C PRO A 310 -14.84 -11.14 5.90
N THR A 311 -16.16 -11.25 5.99
CA THR A 311 -16.90 -12.38 5.42
C THR A 311 -16.65 -12.47 3.91
N GLY A 312 -16.40 -13.69 3.41
CA GLY A 312 -16.15 -13.92 1.99
C GLY A 312 -14.73 -13.56 1.51
N SER A 313 -13.78 -13.26 2.40
CA SER A 313 -12.38 -13.04 2.03
C SER A 313 -11.57 -14.32 1.76
N GLY A 314 -12.18 -15.50 1.87
CA GLY A 314 -11.53 -16.78 1.62
C GLY A 314 -10.75 -17.37 2.80
N LYS A 315 -11.02 -16.95 4.04
CA LYS A 315 -10.31 -17.44 5.23
C LYS A 315 -10.37 -18.96 5.40
N THR A 316 -11.57 -19.53 5.35
CA THR A 316 -11.79 -20.98 5.49
C THR A 316 -11.06 -21.75 4.41
N THR A 317 -11.12 -21.28 3.15
CA THR A 317 -10.35 -21.86 2.03
C THR A 317 -8.86 -21.91 2.32
N THR A 318 -8.28 -20.80 2.78
CA THR A 318 -6.86 -20.74 3.13
C THR A 318 -6.53 -21.67 4.27
N LEU A 319 -7.29 -21.67 5.37
CA LEU A 319 -7.05 -22.54 6.51
C LEU A 319 -7.14 -24.03 6.13
N TYR A 320 -8.16 -24.41 5.37
CA TYR A 320 -8.32 -25.78 4.89
C TYR A 320 -7.20 -26.19 3.94
N THR A 321 -6.73 -25.28 3.08
CA THR A 321 -5.58 -25.52 2.20
C THR A 321 -4.31 -25.79 3.00
N LEU A 322 -4.05 -24.97 4.03
CA LEU A 322 -2.89 -25.15 4.92
C LEU A 322 -2.99 -26.44 5.73
N LEU A 323 -4.17 -26.75 6.28
CA LEU A 323 -4.41 -28.01 7.01
C LEU A 323 -4.21 -29.23 6.12
N ASN A 324 -4.76 -29.21 4.90
CA ASN A 324 -4.63 -30.33 3.98
C ASN A 324 -3.16 -30.56 3.55
N HIS A 325 -2.36 -29.50 3.47
CA HIS A 325 -0.93 -29.60 3.17
C HIS A 325 -0.14 -30.36 4.25
N ILE A 326 -0.57 -30.27 5.52
CA ILE A 326 0.07 -30.93 6.67
C ILE A 326 -0.72 -32.14 7.20
N ASN A 327 -1.78 -32.54 6.50
CA ASN A 327 -2.63 -33.67 6.87
C ASN A 327 -1.90 -34.98 6.59
N GLN A 328 -1.28 -35.55 7.63
CA GLN A 328 -0.59 -36.84 7.57
C GLN A 328 -1.23 -37.84 8.54
N PRO A 329 -1.20 -39.16 8.26
CA PRO A 329 -1.86 -40.17 9.09
C PRO A 329 -1.39 -40.25 10.54
N ASP A 330 -0.18 -39.76 10.83
CA ASP A 330 0.45 -39.70 12.15
C ASP A 330 0.16 -38.41 12.93
N ILE A 331 -0.57 -37.46 12.33
CA ILE A 331 -0.95 -36.18 12.94
C ILE A 331 -2.46 -36.16 13.16
N LYS A 332 -2.89 -36.01 14.42
CA LYS A 332 -4.31 -35.93 14.76
C LYS A 332 -4.82 -34.50 14.65
N VAL A 333 -5.63 -34.24 13.63
CA VAL A 333 -6.28 -32.94 13.40
C VAL A 333 -7.74 -32.96 13.84
N ILE A 334 -8.13 -32.01 14.68
CA ILE A 334 -9.53 -31.84 15.12
C ILE A 334 -10.01 -30.40 14.86
N THR A 335 -11.17 -30.23 14.24
CA THR A 335 -11.77 -28.91 13.97
C THR A 335 -13.09 -28.70 14.73
N ILE A 336 -13.36 -27.44 15.05
CA ILE A 336 -14.60 -26.95 15.65
C ILE A 336 -15.11 -25.82 14.77
N GLU A 337 -16.29 -25.97 14.18
CA GLU A 337 -16.78 -25.09 13.12
C GLU A 337 -18.27 -24.72 13.32
N ASP A 338 -18.71 -23.57 12.79
CA ASP A 338 -20.11 -23.12 12.85
C ASP A 338 -20.54 -22.53 11.49
N PRO A 339 -20.99 -23.35 10.54
CA PRO A 339 -20.98 -24.83 10.49
C PRO A 339 -19.77 -25.39 9.72
N ILE A 340 -19.70 -26.72 9.55
CA ILE A 340 -18.71 -27.33 8.65
C ILE A 340 -19.07 -26.96 7.20
N GLU A 341 -18.11 -26.40 6.45
CA GLU A 341 -18.33 -25.99 5.06
C GLU A 341 -18.24 -27.17 4.08
N TYR A 342 -17.24 -28.04 4.26
CA TYR A 342 -17.11 -29.30 3.53
C TYR A 342 -16.20 -30.27 4.29
N THR A 343 -16.33 -31.56 3.99
CA THR A 343 -15.59 -32.61 4.68
C THR A 343 -14.18 -32.79 4.09
N ILE A 344 -13.16 -32.77 4.94
CA ILE A 344 -11.78 -33.06 4.58
C ILE A 344 -11.43 -34.49 5.03
N PRO A 345 -11.06 -35.39 4.10
CA PRO A 345 -10.63 -36.74 4.48
C PRO A 345 -9.45 -36.73 5.47
N GLY A 346 -9.51 -37.57 6.50
CA GLY A 346 -8.44 -37.70 7.50
C GLY A 346 -8.53 -36.72 8.68
N ILE A 347 -9.44 -35.75 8.64
CA ILE A 347 -9.62 -34.75 9.70
C ILE A 347 -10.91 -35.00 10.48
N VAL A 348 -10.87 -34.92 11.81
CA VAL A 348 -12.06 -35.01 12.66
C VAL A 348 -12.72 -33.64 12.76
N GLN A 349 -13.84 -33.43 12.09
CA GLN A 349 -14.55 -32.15 12.09
C GLN A 349 -15.79 -32.20 12.96
N THR A 350 -15.96 -31.21 13.83
CA THR A 350 -17.12 -31.08 14.74
C THR A 350 -17.83 -29.75 14.52
N GLU A 351 -19.16 -29.77 14.61
CA GLU A 351 -20.00 -28.59 14.41
C GLU A 351 -20.60 -28.09 15.73
N VAL A 352 -20.59 -26.77 15.92
CA VAL A 352 -21.20 -26.08 17.06
C VAL A 352 -22.71 -26.35 17.08
N SER A 353 -23.26 -26.65 18.25
CA SER A 353 -24.69 -26.93 18.41
C SER A 353 -25.30 -26.10 19.53
N LYS A 354 -25.98 -25.01 19.16
CA LYS A 354 -26.64 -24.08 20.10
C LYS A 354 -27.73 -24.73 20.94
N ASN A 355 -28.39 -25.78 20.42
CA ASN A 355 -29.46 -26.48 21.13
C ASN A 355 -28.95 -27.49 22.17
N LYS A 356 -27.63 -27.76 22.20
CA LYS A 356 -27.00 -28.77 23.06
C LYS A 356 -25.91 -28.19 23.98
N ASP A 357 -25.84 -26.86 24.11
CA ASP A 357 -24.77 -26.14 24.81
C ASP A 357 -23.34 -26.52 24.37
N TYR A 358 -23.20 -26.95 23.12
CA TYR A 358 -21.91 -27.29 22.50
C TYR A 358 -21.40 -26.07 21.72
N THR A 359 -20.79 -25.12 22.43
CA THR A 359 -20.25 -23.85 21.92
C THR A 359 -18.77 -24.00 21.54
N PHE A 360 -18.17 -22.99 20.90
CA PHE A 360 -16.73 -22.99 20.59
C PHE A 360 -15.87 -23.25 21.84
N ALA A 361 -16.13 -22.53 22.93
CA ALA A 361 -15.39 -22.69 24.19
C ALA A 361 -15.56 -24.08 24.83
N THR A 362 -16.79 -24.62 24.88
CA THR A 362 -17.02 -25.95 25.50
C THR A 362 -16.47 -27.08 24.63
N ALA A 363 -16.60 -26.96 23.30
CA ALA A 363 -15.99 -27.87 22.34
C ALA A 363 -14.45 -27.84 22.44
N LEU A 364 -13.84 -26.65 22.46
CA LEU A 364 -12.38 -26.50 22.52
C LEU A 364 -11.78 -27.13 23.78
N ARG A 365 -12.42 -26.95 24.94
CA ARG A 365 -12.01 -27.65 26.17
C ARG A 365 -12.07 -29.16 26.04
N ALA A 366 -13.07 -29.69 25.35
CA ALA A 366 -13.19 -31.13 25.13
C ALA A 366 -12.13 -31.63 24.14
N VAL A 367 -11.89 -30.89 23.06
CA VAL A 367 -10.92 -31.20 22.01
C VAL A 367 -9.48 -31.24 22.54
N VAL A 368 -9.08 -30.30 23.41
CA VAL A 368 -7.74 -30.32 24.03
C VAL A 368 -7.50 -31.60 24.87
N ARG A 369 -8.55 -32.29 25.32
CA ARG A 369 -8.44 -33.59 26.02
C ARG A 369 -8.51 -34.80 25.10
N GLN A 370 -8.62 -34.58 23.79
CA GLN A 370 -8.64 -35.65 22.79
C GLN A 370 -7.24 -35.98 22.27
N ASP A 371 -6.18 -35.45 22.87
CA ASP A 371 -4.79 -35.64 22.40
C ASP A 371 -4.60 -35.22 20.92
N PRO A 372 -5.06 -34.01 20.50
CA PRO A 372 -4.82 -33.53 19.14
C PRO A 372 -3.41 -32.96 19.01
N ASP A 373 -2.81 -33.08 17.83
CA ASP A 373 -1.60 -32.32 17.48
C ASP A 373 -1.99 -30.93 16.95
N ILE A 374 -3.06 -30.89 16.14
CA ILE A 374 -3.54 -29.68 15.46
C ILE A 374 -5.01 -29.45 15.78
N ILE A 375 -5.34 -28.21 16.14
CA ILE A 375 -6.70 -27.78 16.42
C ILE A 375 -7.08 -26.66 15.48
N LEU A 376 -8.23 -26.74 14.81
CA LEU A 376 -8.84 -25.59 14.14
C LEU A 376 -10.07 -25.12 14.90
N VAL A 377 -10.07 -23.85 15.27
CA VAL A 377 -11.23 -23.14 15.82
C VAL A 377 -11.76 -22.21 14.75
N GLY A 378 -12.95 -22.49 14.21
CA GLY A 378 -13.50 -21.81 13.04
C GLY A 378 -13.41 -20.28 13.11
N GLU A 379 -13.73 -19.73 14.28
CA GLU A 379 -13.57 -18.31 14.57
C GLU A 379 -13.49 -18.04 16.08
N ILE A 380 -12.83 -16.94 16.45
CA ILE A 380 -12.79 -16.44 17.82
C ILE A 380 -13.65 -15.17 17.89
N ARG A 381 -14.75 -15.26 18.64
CA ARG A 381 -15.72 -14.15 18.82
C ARG A 381 -15.77 -13.60 20.23
N ASP A 382 -15.42 -14.41 21.22
CA ASP A 382 -15.52 -14.13 22.65
C ASP A 382 -14.18 -14.34 23.36
N ASP A 383 -14.11 -13.78 24.56
CA ASP A 383 -12.93 -13.78 25.43
C ASP A 383 -12.56 -15.18 25.93
N GLU A 384 -13.57 -15.97 26.28
CA GLU A 384 -13.39 -17.35 26.74
C GLU A 384 -12.71 -18.22 25.66
N THR A 385 -13.20 -18.17 24.42
CA THR A 385 -12.63 -18.91 23.30
C THR A 385 -11.22 -18.39 22.97
N ALA A 386 -11.00 -17.08 23.04
CA ALA A 386 -9.69 -16.47 22.78
C ALA A 386 -8.63 -16.94 23.80
N ASP A 387 -8.97 -16.91 25.09
CA ASP A 387 -8.07 -17.33 26.17
C ASP A 387 -7.71 -18.82 26.06
N ILE A 388 -8.70 -19.70 25.85
CA ILE A 388 -8.44 -21.14 25.70
C ILE A 388 -7.58 -21.40 24.46
N THR A 389 -7.83 -20.70 23.35
CA THR A 389 -7.05 -20.84 22.11
C THR A 389 -5.59 -20.45 22.32
N ALA A 390 -5.33 -19.30 22.95
CA ALA A 390 -3.97 -18.84 23.20
C ALA A 390 -3.22 -19.78 24.17
N ASN A 391 -3.89 -20.29 25.21
CA ASN A 391 -3.30 -21.25 26.13
C ASN A 391 -3.05 -22.62 25.47
N ALA A 392 -3.95 -23.10 24.59
CA ALA A 392 -3.74 -24.34 23.84
C ALA A 392 -2.49 -24.25 22.95
N ALA A 393 -2.29 -23.11 22.29
CA ALA A 393 -1.11 -22.82 21.48
C ALA A 393 0.20 -22.81 22.29
N LEU A 394 0.17 -22.34 23.55
CA LEU A 394 1.32 -22.38 24.47
C LEU A 394 1.59 -23.78 25.04
N THR A 395 0.56 -24.61 25.17
CA THR A 395 0.63 -25.92 25.85
C THR A 395 0.90 -27.08 24.89
N GLY A 396 1.51 -26.80 23.74
CA GLY A 396 2.03 -27.83 22.83
C GLY A 396 1.15 -28.16 21.64
N HIS A 397 0.09 -27.40 21.37
CA HIS A 397 -0.78 -27.61 20.20
C HIS A 397 -0.51 -26.58 19.11
N LEU A 398 -0.61 -26.97 17.84
CA LEU A 398 -0.67 -26.02 16.74
C LEU A 398 -2.14 -25.65 16.50
N VAL A 399 -2.48 -24.38 16.72
CA VAL A 399 -3.88 -23.91 16.66
C VAL A 399 -4.08 -22.99 15.46
N PHE A 400 -5.05 -23.32 14.62
CA PHE A 400 -5.52 -22.49 13.51
C PHE A 400 -6.82 -21.82 13.91
N SER A 401 -6.96 -20.53 13.63
CA SER A 401 -8.23 -19.85 13.87
C SER A 401 -8.44 -18.64 12.97
N THR A 402 -9.65 -18.09 13.00
CA THR A 402 -9.97 -16.81 12.38
C THR A 402 -10.39 -15.76 13.39
N VAL A 403 -10.04 -14.51 13.09
CA VAL A 403 -10.53 -13.34 13.81
C VAL A 403 -11.00 -12.30 12.79
N HIS A 404 -12.00 -11.50 13.14
CA HIS A 404 -12.46 -10.43 12.29
C HIS A 404 -11.70 -9.14 12.58
N ALA A 405 -10.68 -8.87 11.78
CA ALA A 405 -10.00 -7.58 11.71
C ALA A 405 -9.77 -7.16 10.25
N ASN A 406 -9.51 -5.88 10.04
CA ASN A 406 -9.33 -5.33 8.70
C ASN A 406 -7.95 -5.63 8.12
N SER A 407 -6.93 -5.75 8.97
CA SER A 407 -5.53 -6.00 8.62
C SER A 407 -4.91 -7.00 9.60
N ALA A 408 -3.73 -7.52 9.26
CA ALA A 408 -2.94 -8.36 10.13
C ALA A 408 -2.47 -7.60 11.38
N ALA A 409 -2.07 -6.34 11.23
CA ALA A 409 -1.68 -5.49 12.34
C ALA A 409 -2.88 -5.20 13.28
N ALA A 410 -4.08 -4.95 12.74
CA ALA A 410 -5.30 -4.69 13.51
C ALA A 410 -5.82 -5.92 14.27
N ALA A 411 -5.41 -7.13 13.88
CA ALA A 411 -5.84 -8.34 14.58
C ALA A 411 -5.21 -8.49 15.97
N ILE A 412 -4.02 -7.92 16.20
CA ILE A 412 -3.36 -7.92 17.51
C ILE A 412 -4.17 -7.14 18.57
N PRO A 413 -4.50 -5.85 18.39
CA PRO A 413 -5.32 -5.12 19.36
C PRO A 413 -6.71 -5.75 19.48
N ARG A 414 -7.29 -6.29 18.40
CA ARG A 414 -8.56 -7.00 18.46
C ARG A 414 -8.50 -8.24 19.37
N PHE A 415 -7.40 -8.98 19.36
CA PHE A 415 -7.20 -10.12 20.25
C PHE A 415 -7.01 -9.69 21.71
N MET A 416 -6.36 -8.56 21.94
CA MET A 416 -6.23 -7.96 23.28
C MET A 416 -7.58 -7.46 23.82
N GLU A 417 -8.44 -6.88 22.98
CA GLU A 417 -9.80 -6.48 23.35
C GLU A 417 -10.66 -7.67 23.81
N LEU A 418 -10.38 -8.86 23.28
CA LEU A 418 -10.98 -10.12 23.72
C LEU A 418 -10.34 -10.66 25.02
N GLY A 419 -9.58 -9.84 25.75
CA GLY A 419 -9.07 -10.19 27.08
C GLY A 419 -7.76 -10.99 27.10
N VAL A 420 -7.16 -11.29 25.95
CA VAL A 420 -5.87 -11.99 25.89
C VAL A 420 -4.73 -11.04 26.24
N LYS A 421 -3.92 -11.41 27.24
CA LYS A 421 -2.80 -10.58 27.70
C LYS A 421 -1.71 -10.45 26.63
N PRO A 422 -1.07 -9.29 26.46
CA PRO A 422 0.01 -9.09 25.48
C PRO A 422 1.13 -10.13 25.54
N SER A 423 1.57 -10.48 26.75
CA SER A 423 2.63 -11.48 26.97
C SER A 423 2.24 -12.90 26.57
N ILE A 424 0.96 -13.25 26.69
CA ILE A 424 0.45 -14.55 26.26
C ILE A 424 0.35 -14.56 24.74
N LEU A 425 -0.23 -13.51 24.16
CA LEU A 425 -0.38 -13.38 22.72
C LEU A 425 0.98 -13.44 22.02
N SER A 426 1.95 -12.63 22.46
CA SER A 426 3.28 -12.57 21.85
C SER A 426 4.07 -13.87 21.95
N ALA A 427 3.87 -14.65 23.03
CA ALA A 427 4.49 -15.96 23.20
C ALA A 427 3.77 -17.09 22.42
N SER A 428 2.46 -16.95 22.18
CA SER A 428 1.65 -17.97 21.51
C SER A 428 1.58 -17.81 19.99
N LEU A 429 1.70 -16.60 19.46
CA LEU A 429 1.45 -16.28 18.06
C LEU A 429 2.63 -16.68 17.17
N ASN A 430 2.37 -17.43 16.10
CA ASN A 430 3.40 -17.80 15.12
C ASN A 430 3.34 -16.86 13.92
N VAL A 431 2.16 -16.75 13.33
CA VAL A 431 1.92 -15.99 12.12
C VAL A 431 0.48 -15.49 12.09
N LEU A 432 0.31 -14.29 11.56
CA LEU A 432 -0.97 -13.65 11.37
C LEU A 432 -1.11 -13.26 9.89
N ILE A 433 -2.12 -13.83 9.24
CA ILE A 433 -2.40 -13.71 7.81
C ILE A 433 -3.60 -12.79 7.63
N GLY A 434 -3.40 -11.60 7.05
CA GLY A 434 -4.48 -10.75 6.56
C GLY A 434 -4.82 -11.10 5.12
N GLN A 435 -6.12 -11.21 4.79
CA GLN A 435 -6.56 -11.65 3.47
C GLN A 435 -7.77 -10.88 2.91
N ARG A 436 -7.75 -10.67 1.60
CA ARG A 436 -8.91 -10.31 0.76
C ARG A 436 -8.93 -11.14 -0.53
N LEU A 437 -10.06 -11.14 -1.24
CA LEU A 437 -10.16 -11.69 -2.59
C LEU A 437 -10.35 -10.57 -3.61
N VAL A 438 -9.56 -10.62 -4.67
CA VAL A 438 -9.74 -9.79 -5.87
C VAL A 438 -10.17 -10.67 -7.03
N ARG A 439 -10.94 -10.11 -7.97
CA ARG A 439 -11.37 -10.82 -9.17
C ARG A 439 -10.21 -10.94 -10.16
N VAL A 440 -10.07 -12.11 -10.80
CA VAL A 440 -9.03 -12.36 -11.79
C VAL A 440 -9.51 -11.89 -13.16
N LEU A 441 -8.68 -11.15 -13.89
CA LEU A 441 -8.99 -10.68 -15.23
C LEU A 441 -9.25 -11.85 -16.18
N CYS A 442 -10.21 -11.69 -17.09
CA CYS A 442 -10.47 -12.72 -18.09
C CYS A 442 -9.32 -12.79 -19.11
N GLU A 443 -8.65 -13.94 -19.18
CA GLU A 443 -7.55 -14.20 -20.13
C GLU A 443 -7.94 -14.04 -21.61
N HIS A 444 -9.24 -14.14 -21.94
CA HIS A 444 -9.73 -14.02 -23.32
C HIS A 444 -10.03 -12.59 -23.77
N CYS A 445 -10.19 -11.64 -22.85
CA CYS A 445 -10.58 -10.27 -23.20
C CYS A 445 -9.88 -9.17 -22.41
N LYS A 446 -8.91 -9.48 -21.53
CA LYS A 446 -8.09 -8.44 -20.90
C LYS A 446 -7.35 -7.64 -21.97
N GLU A 447 -7.34 -6.33 -21.82
CA GLU A 447 -6.61 -5.41 -22.70
C GLU A 447 -5.54 -4.67 -21.91
N SER A 448 -4.34 -4.60 -22.46
CA SER A 448 -3.28 -3.75 -21.92
C SER A 448 -3.49 -2.30 -22.32
N TYR A 449 -3.19 -1.37 -21.41
CA TYR A 449 -3.16 0.06 -21.66
C TYR A 449 -1.94 0.70 -20.99
N GLU A 450 -1.48 1.82 -21.55
CA GLU A 450 -0.42 2.62 -20.94
C GLU A 450 -1.03 3.53 -19.85
N PRO A 451 -0.60 3.39 -18.59
CA PRO A 451 -1.13 4.21 -17.50
C PRO A 451 -0.58 5.64 -17.54
N ALA A 452 -1.36 6.59 -17.04
CA ALA A 452 -0.91 7.98 -16.89
C ALA A 452 0.28 8.08 -15.91
N HIS A 453 1.17 9.05 -16.13
CA HIS A 453 2.38 9.23 -15.30
C HIS A 453 2.08 9.38 -13.80
N GLU A 454 1.00 10.06 -13.42
CA GLU A 454 0.55 10.18 -12.03
C GLU A 454 0.23 8.82 -11.39
N THR A 455 -0.35 7.91 -12.16
CA THR A 455 -0.67 6.55 -11.73
C THR A 455 0.61 5.74 -11.54
N ILE A 456 1.57 5.88 -12.46
CA ILE A 456 2.88 5.22 -12.38
C ILE A 456 3.62 5.69 -11.11
N ASP A 457 3.72 7.00 -10.89
CA ASP A 457 4.40 7.58 -9.73
C ASP A 457 3.75 7.12 -8.41
N SER A 458 2.42 7.14 -8.33
CA SER A 458 1.67 6.64 -7.17
C SER A 458 1.96 5.16 -6.87
N ILE A 459 1.98 4.31 -7.90
CA ILE A 459 2.32 2.88 -7.76
C ILE A 459 3.76 2.71 -7.27
N LEU A 460 4.71 3.37 -7.92
CA LEU A 460 6.14 3.27 -7.59
C LEU A 460 6.39 3.69 -6.14
N LYS A 461 5.76 4.79 -5.67
CA LYS A 461 5.85 5.23 -4.27
C LYS A 461 5.38 4.14 -3.30
N LEU A 462 4.24 3.51 -3.56
CA LEU A 462 3.66 2.49 -2.68
C LEU A 462 4.50 1.20 -2.62
N ILE A 463 5.08 0.78 -3.75
CA ILE A 463 5.90 -0.46 -3.79
C ILE A 463 7.35 -0.24 -3.37
N THR A 464 7.88 0.99 -3.44
CA THR A 464 9.27 1.29 -3.02
C THR A 464 9.47 1.13 -1.51
N ILE A 465 8.39 1.20 -0.72
CA ILE A 465 8.42 0.96 0.73
C ILE A 465 8.66 -0.54 1.05
N ILE A 466 8.44 -1.43 0.09
CA ILE A 466 8.63 -2.87 0.30
C ILE A 466 10.10 -3.14 0.62
N SER A 467 10.36 -3.66 1.82
CA SER A 467 11.69 -3.99 2.27
C SER A 467 12.33 -5.07 1.39
N PRO A 468 13.63 -4.99 1.07
CA PRO A 468 14.35 -6.04 0.35
C PRO A 468 14.26 -7.42 1.02
N LYS A 469 14.02 -7.46 2.35
CA LYS A 469 13.78 -8.70 3.10
C LYS A 469 12.55 -9.47 2.62
N ALA A 470 11.61 -8.81 1.95
CA ALA A 470 10.41 -9.45 1.40
C ALA A 470 10.73 -10.49 0.32
N LYS A 471 11.94 -10.51 -0.24
CA LYS A 471 12.38 -11.43 -1.31
C LYS A 471 11.49 -11.36 -2.56
N ILE A 472 11.05 -10.16 -2.92
CA ILE A 472 10.25 -9.90 -4.12
C ILE A 472 11.05 -8.97 -5.05
N SER A 473 11.09 -9.30 -6.34
CA SER A 473 11.64 -8.42 -7.37
C SER A 473 10.65 -7.30 -7.69
N LEU A 474 11.04 -6.05 -7.44
CA LEU A 474 10.23 -4.89 -7.79
C LEU A 474 10.52 -4.44 -9.24
N PRO A 475 9.48 -4.10 -10.03
CA PRO A 475 9.69 -3.54 -11.35
C PRO A 475 10.31 -2.14 -11.27
N GLN A 476 11.31 -1.87 -12.11
CA GLN A 476 11.97 -0.56 -12.20
C GLN A 476 11.18 0.45 -13.04
N GLU A 477 10.36 -0.03 -13.98
CA GLU A 477 9.48 0.77 -14.83
C GLU A 477 8.12 0.08 -14.94
N VAL A 478 7.04 0.88 -14.96
CA VAL A 478 5.67 0.39 -15.17
C VAL A 478 5.26 0.76 -16.60
N THR A 479 5.29 -0.21 -17.51
CA THR A 479 5.03 0.02 -18.94
C THR A 479 3.57 -0.18 -19.34
N ALA A 480 2.85 -1.06 -18.64
CA ALA A 480 1.48 -1.39 -18.97
C ALA A 480 0.69 -1.81 -17.72
N LEU A 481 -0.60 -1.51 -17.74
CA LEU A 481 -1.60 -2.09 -16.85
C LEU A 481 -2.70 -2.73 -17.69
N TYR A 482 -3.58 -3.48 -17.05
CA TYR A 482 -4.65 -4.19 -17.72
C TYR A 482 -6.02 -3.71 -17.25
N LYS A 483 -6.97 -3.64 -18.17
CA LYS A 483 -8.36 -3.28 -17.92
C LYS A 483 -9.30 -4.43 -18.29
N SER A 484 -10.44 -4.49 -17.62
CA SER A 484 -11.50 -5.47 -17.89
C SER A 484 -12.38 -5.00 -19.06
N VAL A 485 -12.51 -5.79 -20.13
CA VAL A 485 -13.36 -5.46 -21.32
C VAL A 485 -14.70 -6.19 -21.28
N GLY A 486 -14.68 -7.49 -21.01
CA GLY A 486 -15.87 -8.35 -21.07
C GLY A 486 -16.05 -9.05 -22.41
N CYS A 487 -16.31 -10.35 -22.37
CA CYS A 487 -16.62 -11.18 -23.54
C CYS A 487 -17.55 -12.33 -23.14
N ALA A 488 -18.04 -13.10 -24.11
CA ALA A 488 -18.93 -14.24 -23.84
C ALA A 488 -18.34 -15.28 -22.85
N LYS A 489 -17.01 -15.50 -22.87
CA LYS A 489 -16.33 -16.46 -21.97
C LYS A 489 -16.37 -16.05 -20.50
N CYS A 490 -16.40 -14.76 -20.21
CA CYS A 490 -16.54 -14.22 -18.85
C CYS A 490 -17.94 -13.66 -18.59
N HIS A 491 -18.91 -14.01 -19.43
CA HIS A 491 -20.28 -13.50 -19.35
C HIS A 491 -20.34 -11.97 -19.29
N PHE A 492 -19.49 -11.32 -20.07
CA PHE A 492 -19.35 -9.86 -20.19
C PHE A 492 -18.96 -9.14 -18.90
N THR A 493 -18.51 -9.85 -17.88
CA THR A 493 -18.05 -9.23 -16.61
C THR A 493 -16.64 -8.67 -16.72
N GLY A 494 -15.83 -9.21 -17.63
CA GLY A 494 -14.39 -8.90 -17.77
C GLY A 494 -13.49 -9.63 -16.77
N TYR A 495 -14.07 -10.43 -15.87
CA TYR A 495 -13.35 -11.21 -14.85
C TYR A 495 -13.78 -12.68 -14.88
N HIS A 496 -12.92 -13.57 -14.41
CA HIS A 496 -13.22 -15.00 -14.37
C HIS A 496 -12.47 -15.67 -13.21
N GLY A 497 -13.15 -15.80 -12.07
CA GLY A 497 -12.57 -16.37 -10.85
C GLY A 497 -11.96 -15.30 -9.94
N ARG A 498 -11.33 -15.75 -8.85
CA ARG A 498 -10.79 -14.89 -7.80
C ARG A 498 -9.44 -15.42 -7.32
N THR A 499 -8.59 -14.51 -6.85
CA THR A 499 -7.32 -14.84 -6.19
C THR A 499 -7.22 -14.09 -4.87
N GLY A 500 -6.50 -14.67 -3.90
CA GLY A 500 -6.20 -13.99 -2.65
C GLY A 500 -5.19 -12.88 -2.85
N ILE A 501 -5.33 -11.80 -2.07
CA ILE A 501 -4.24 -10.88 -1.74
C ILE A 501 -3.97 -11.00 -0.25
N PHE A 502 -2.69 -11.01 0.12
CA PHE A 502 -2.26 -11.39 1.46
C PHE A 502 -1.30 -10.37 2.05
N GLU A 503 -1.36 -10.23 3.37
CA GLU A 503 -0.27 -9.70 4.18
C GLU A 503 0.02 -10.69 5.30
N VAL A 504 1.29 -10.88 5.60
CA VAL A 504 1.72 -11.91 6.55
C VAL A 504 2.65 -11.27 7.56
N LEU A 505 2.17 -11.20 8.80
CA LEU A 505 2.91 -10.71 9.95
C LEU A 505 3.46 -11.90 10.73
N THR A 506 4.77 -11.91 10.96
CA THR A 506 5.46 -12.96 11.74
C THR A 506 6.04 -12.40 13.02
N MET A 507 6.17 -13.26 14.02
CA MET A 507 6.72 -12.89 15.32
C MET A 507 8.26 -12.87 15.31
N THR A 508 8.81 -11.67 15.39
CA THR A 508 10.25 -11.38 15.62
C THR A 508 10.46 -10.85 17.04
N GLU A 509 11.71 -10.69 17.48
CA GLU A 509 12.02 -10.10 18.79
C GLU A 509 11.44 -8.68 18.93
N ASN A 510 11.65 -7.82 17.92
CA ASN A 510 11.11 -6.46 17.90
C ASN A 510 9.56 -6.46 17.87
N MET A 511 8.94 -7.42 17.17
CA MET A 511 7.48 -7.57 17.16
C MET A 511 6.97 -8.00 18.55
N THR A 512 7.70 -8.87 19.24
CA THR A 512 7.37 -9.29 20.60
C THR A 512 7.43 -8.11 21.57
N GLU A 513 8.45 -7.28 21.47
CA GLU A 513 8.61 -6.08 22.29
C GLU A 513 7.47 -5.06 22.07
N ILE A 514 7.16 -4.73 20.81
CA ILE A 514 6.12 -3.73 20.51
C ILE A 514 4.72 -4.22 20.96
N ILE A 515 4.43 -5.52 20.82
CA ILE A 515 3.18 -6.10 21.32
C ILE A 515 3.12 -6.03 22.84
N ASN A 516 4.19 -6.42 23.53
CA ASN A 516 4.24 -6.38 25.01
C ASN A 516 4.12 -4.97 25.57
N ASN A 517 4.60 -3.96 24.83
CA ASN A 517 4.46 -2.54 25.16
C ASN A 517 3.12 -1.93 24.71
N MET A 518 2.19 -2.75 24.18
CA MET A 518 0.88 -2.32 23.69
C MET A 518 0.97 -1.23 22.61
N GLY A 519 1.90 -1.40 21.66
CA GLY A 519 2.03 -0.49 20.52
C GLY A 519 0.75 -0.40 19.69
N THR A 520 0.56 0.76 19.07
CA THR A 520 -0.56 1.07 18.18
C THR A 520 -0.50 0.25 16.89
N GLU A 521 -1.62 0.15 16.16
CA GLU A 521 -1.65 -0.52 14.85
C GLU A 521 -0.59 0.05 13.88
N GLN A 522 -0.37 1.37 13.89
CA GLN A 522 0.62 2.03 13.03
C GLN A 522 2.06 1.65 13.39
N GLU A 523 2.38 1.55 14.68
CA GLU A 523 3.71 1.13 15.15
C GLU A 523 3.96 -0.34 14.82
N ILE A 524 2.96 -1.20 15.03
CA ILE A 524 3.02 -2.62 14.65
C ILE A 524 3.22 -2.76 13.14
N LEU A 525 2.47 -2.02 12.33
CA LEU A 525 2.60 -2.02 10.87
C LEU A 525 4.01 -1.60 10.43
N ARG A 526 4.57 -0.56 11.04
CA ARG A 526 5.93 -0.08 10.74
C ARG A 526 6.98 -1.17 11.00
N VAL A 527 6.94 -1.78 12.19
CA VAL A 527 7.86 -2.88 12.55
C VAL A 527 7.67 -4.10 11.63
N ALA A 528 6.43 -4.39 11.24
CA ALA A 528 6.15 -5.49 10.30
C ALA A 528 6.76 -5.24 8.91
N LEU A 529 6.62 -4.02 8.37
CA LEU A 529 7.20 -3.62 7.09
C LEU A 529 8.74 -3.69 7.11
N GLU A 530 9.38 -3.21 8.18
CA GLU A 530 10.84 -3.31 8.37
C GLU A 530 11.34 -4.76 8.41
N ASN A 531 10.49 -5.68 8.88
CA ASN A 531 10.74 -7.11 8.90
C ASN A 531 10.45 -7.82 7.58
N GLY A 532 10.03 -7.08 6.53
CA GLY A 532 9.79 -7.65 5.21
C GLY A 532 8.33 -8.02 4.93
N MET A 533 7.39 -7.61 5.78
CA MET A 533 5.97 -7.75 5.46
C MET A 533 5.63 -6.94 4.22
N VAL A 534 4.80 -7.53 3.36
CA VAL A 534 4.15 -6.86 2.23
C VAL A 534 2.69 -6.70 2.60
N THR A 535 2.14 -5.49 2.46
CA THR A 535 0.73 -5.24 2.77
C THR A 535 -0.20 -5.82 1.71
N MET A 536 -1.49 -5.98 2.03
CA MET A 536 -2.48 -6.45 1.05
C MET A 536 -2.58 -5.51 -0.14
N THR A 537 -2.50 -4.19 0.09
CA THR A 537 -2.46 -3.20 -0.98
C THR A 537 -1.24 -3.40 -1.89
N GLN A 538 -0.05 -3.58 -1.32
CA GLN A 538 1.18 -3.80 -2.09
C GLN A 538 1.14 -5.11 -2.89
N ASP A 539 0.71 -6.22 -2.27
CA ASP A 539 0.54 -7.51 -2.96
C ASP A 539 -0.50 -7.42 -4.09
N GLY A 540 -1.61 -6.69 -3.86
CA GLY A 540 -2.61 -6.40 -4.88
C GLY A 540 -2.06 -5.60 -6.06
N ILE A 541 -1.28 -4.54 -5.79
CA ILE A 541 -0.61 -3.74 -6.85
C ILE A 541 0.34 -4.62 -7.66
N LEU A 542 1.14 -5.47 -7.01
CA LEU A 542 2.06 -6.38 -7.70
C LEU A 542 1.29 -7.34 -8.61
N LYS A 543 0.14 -7.88 -8.16
CA LYS A 543 -0.73 -8.72 -9.00
C LYS A 543 -1.40 -7.96 -10.15
N ALA A 544 -1.69 -6.68 -9.96
CA ALA A 544 -2.21 -5.83 -11.03
C ALA A 544 -1.14 -5.55 -12.10
N LEU A 545 0.11 -5.34 -11.68
CA LEU A 545 1.27 -5.19 -12.58
C LEU A 545 1.54 -6.48 -13.39
N ASP A 546 1.33 -7.64 -12.78
CA ASP A 546 1.42 -8.94 -13.48
C ASP A 546 0.23 -9.23 -14.41
N GLY A 547 -0.78 -8.34 -14.46
CA GLY A 547 -1.97 -8.51 -15.29
C GLY A 547 -2.93 -9.60 -14.82
N ILE A 548 -2.88 -9.95 -13.53
CA ILE A 548 -3.79 -10.91 -12.89
C ILE A 548 -5.11 -10.23 -12.50
N THR A 549 -5.05 -8.99 -12.02
CA THR A 549 -6.22 -8.18 -11.59
C THR A 549 -6.08 -6.74 -12.11
N THR A 550 -7.09 -5.90 -11.88
CA THR A 550 -7.04 -4.46 -12.11
C THR A 550 -6.69 -3.71 -10.82
N LEU A 551 -6.19 -2.48 -10.95
CA LEU A 551 -6.01 -1.60 -9.79
C LEU A 551 -7.34 -1.25 -9.12
N ASP A 552 -8.40 -1.06 -9.90
CA ASP A 552 -9.74 -0.78 -9.37
C ASP A 552 -10.22 -1.88 -8.41
N GLU A 553 -9.92 -3.15 -8.72
CA GLU A 553 -10.22 -4.26 -7.83
C GLU A 553 -9.40 -4.23 -6.54
N VAL A 554 -8.13 -3.81 -6.61
CA VAL A 554 -7.26 -3.67 -5.43
C VAL A 554 -7.79 -2.58 -4.51
N TRP A 555 -8.14 -1.42 -5.06
CA TRP A 555 -8.69 -0.29 -4.30
C TRP A 555 -10.08 -0.60 -3.74
N ARG A 556 -10.88 -1.42 -4.41
CA ARG A 556 -12.21 -1.82 -3.92
C ARG A 556 -12.14 -2.61 -2.61
N VAL A 557 -11.07 -3.37 -2.38
CA VAL A 557 -10.98 -4.31 -1.24
C VAL A 557 -9.92 -3.93 -0.20
N THR A 558 -9.09 -2.92 -0.46
CA THR A 558 -8.01 -2.47 0.44
C THR A 558 -8.14 -0.99 0.76
N ASP A 559 -7.75 -0.60 1.98
CA ASP A 559 -7.84 0.79 2.48
C ASP A 559 -6.50 1.30 3.06
N GLN A 560 -5.39 0.60 2.77
CA GLN A 560 -4.07 0.91 3.35
C GLN A 560 -3.27 1.93 2.53
N ALA A 561 -3.81 2.38 1.39
CA ALA A 561 -3.09 3.24 0.45
C ALA A 561 -2.68 4.58 1.08
N GLU A 562 -3.56 5.20 1.88
CA GLU A 562 -3.27 6.47 2.53
C GLU A 562 -2.21 6.32 3.62
N SER A 563 -2.33 5.30 4.49
CA SER A 563 -1.33 5.00 5.51
C SER A 563 0.06 4.74 4.92
N LEU A 564 0.12 4.00 3.80
CA LEU A 564 1.37 3.77 3.08
C LEU A 564 1.93 5.05 2.45
N ARG A 565 1.10 5.97 1.96
CA ARG A 565 1.57 7.27 1.46
C ARG A 565 2.14 8.13 2.57
N THR A 566 1.49 8.15 3.74
CA THR A 566 2.02 8.83 4.94
C THR A 566 3.35 8.22 5.35
N LEU A 567 3.42 6.90 5.43
CA LEU A 567 4.65 6.20 5.78
C LEU A 567 5.77 6.40 4.75
N TYR A 568 5.45 6.46 3.45
CA TYR A 568 6.40 6.85 2.40
C TYR A 568 6.96 8.25 2.66
N ALA A 569 6.09 9.20 3.02
CA ALA A 569 6.49 10.57 3.35
C ALA A 569 7.32 10.66 4.63
N GLU A 570 7.15 9.74 5.59
CA GLU A 570 7.93 9.63 6.82
C GLU A 570 9.29 8.93 6.63
N LEU A 571 9.31 7.79 5.93
CA LEU A 571 10.46 6.89 5.80
C LEU A 571 11.43 7.31 4.71
N MET A 572 10.95 7.93 3.64
CA MET A 572 11.85 8.43 2.61
C MET A 572 12.47 9.71 3.13
N PRO A 573 13.81 9.80 3.21
CA PRO A 573 14.48 11.07 3.44
C PRO A 573 13.91 12.07 2.45
N SER A 574 13.64 13.28 2.94
CA SER A 574 13.17 14.49 2.25
C SER A 574 13.96 14.88 0.98
N GLU A 575 14.92 14.07 0.57
CA GLU A 575 15.92 14.28 -0.46
C GLU A 575 15.64 13.48 -1.75
N LEU A 576 14.75 12.48 -1.73
CA LEU A 576 14.51 11.60 -2.90
C LEU A 576 13.17 11.78 -3.63
N SER A 577 12.16 12.45 -3.06
CA SER A 577 10.82 12.58 -3.70
C SER A 577 10.39 13.99 -4.11
N ARG A 578 11.25 14.99 -3.99
CA ARG A 578 10.87 16.40 -4.19
C ARG A 578 11.39 16.92 -5.51
N SER A 579 10.93 16.33 -6.62
CA SER A 579 11.29 16.79 -7.97
C SER A 579 10.14 17.55 -8.61
N THR A 580 10.32 18.84 -8.90
CA THR A 580 9.42 19.55 -9.83
C THR A 580 9.82 19.17 -11.25
N TYR A 581 8.89 18.67 -12.05
CA TYR A 581 9.14 18.25 -13.42
C TYR A 581 8.98 19.42 -14.39
N ILE A 582 9.93 19.56 -15.32
CA ILE A 582 9.85 20.50 -16.44
C ILE A 582 9.73 19.67 -17.72
N THR A 583 8.59 19.79 -18.38
CA THR A 583 8.30 19.10 -19.65
C THR A 583 9.03 19.76 -20.81
N GLU A 584 9.23 19.01 -21.90
CA GLU A 584 9.83 19.50 -23.14
C GLU A 584 9.07 20.69 -23.71
N GLU A 585 7.73 20.66 -23.64
CA GLU A 585 6.86 21.74 -24.09
C GLU A 585 7.14 23.06 -23.32
N ILE A 586 7.15 23.01 -21.99
CA ILE A 586 7.41 24.18 -21.13
C ILE A 586 8.82 24.71 -21.39
N PHE A 587 9.80 23.82 -21.56
CA PHE A 587 11.19 24.19 -21.78
C PHE A 587 11.39 24.89 -23.14
N GLU A 588 10.81 24.35 -24.22
CA GLU A 588 10.91 24.95 -25.55
C GLU A 588 10.09 26.25 -25.69
N GLU A 589 8.95 26.38 -25.00
CA GLU A 589 8.24 27.66 -24.94
C GLU A 589 9.03 28.73 -24.18
N ALA A 590 9.60 28.39 -23.01
CA ALA A 590 10.46 29.31 -22.27
C ALA A 590 11.69 29.73 -23.10
N LYS A 591 12.25 28.81 -23.89
CA LYS A 591 13.38 29.07 -24.79
C LYS A 591 13.08 30.08 -25.90
N LYS A 592 11.85 30.12 -26.42
CA LYS A 592 11.44 31.14 -27.40
C LYS A 592 11.44 32.54 -26.80
N GLU A 593 11.07 32.66 -25.53
CA GLU A 593 10.84 33.94 -24.84
C GLU A 593 12.02 34.41 -23.97
N THR A 594 13.07 33.60 -23.82
CA THR A 594 14.28 33.89 -23.01
C THR A 594 15.36 34.68 -23.77
N ALA A 595 15.08 35.14 -25.00
CA ALA A 595 16.01 35.95 -25.80
C ALA A 595 16.40 37.28 -25.14
N SER A 596 15.57 37.81 -24.23
CA SER A 596 15.93 38.92 -23.34
C SER A 596 15.11 38.89 -22.05
N LEU A 597 15.63 39.44 -20.95
CA LEU A 597 14.89 39.54 -19.68
C LEU A 597 13.55 40.28 -19.82
N LYS A 598 13.45 41.27 -20.73
CA LYS A 598 12.20 42.00 -20.98
C LYS A 598 11.13 41.16 -21.67
N ALA A 599 11.52 40.29 -22.60
CA ALA A 599 10.60 39.37 -23.28
C ALA A 599 10.06 38.33 -22.28
N PHE A 600 10.97 37.73 -21.52
CA PHE A 600 10.63 36.75 -20.49
C PHE A 600 9.69 37.33 -19.41
N ALA A 601 9.95 38.56 -18.94
CA ALA A 601 9.09 39.26 -17.98
C ALA A 601 7.65 39.46 -18.49
N LYS A 602 7.47 39.67 -19.80
CA LYS A 602 6.15 39.83 -20.42
C LYS A 602 5.42 38.48 -20.52
N TYR A 603 6.14 37.43 -20.91
CA TYR A 603 5.60 36.08 -21.05
C TYR A 603 5.14 35.50 -19.70
N ILE A 604 5.94 35.64 -18.64
CA ILE A 604 5.59 35.17 -17.29
C ILE A 604 4.27 35.79 -16.78
N LYS A 605 3.95 37.03 -17.16
CA LYS A 605 2.69 37.70 -16.79
C LYS A 605 1.46 37.13 -17.49
N THR A 606 1.62 36.54 -18.68
CA THR A 606 0.50 36.01 -19.48
C THR A 606 0.19 34.54 -19.21
N ILE A 607 1.07 33.84 -18.51
CA ILE A 607 0.96 32.40 -18.22
C ILE A 607 0.05 32.17 -17.01
N ASN A 608 -0.71 31.06 -17.08
CA ASN A 608 -1.52 30.54 -15.98
C ASN A 608 -0.65 30.33 -14.72
N SER A 609 -1.18 30.65 -13.53
CA SER A 609 -0.48 30.52 -12.26
C SER A 609 0.17 29.14 -12.06
N GLN A 610 -0.51 28.06 -12.45
CA GLN A 610 -0.01 26.67 -12.30
C GLN A 610 1.25 26.36 -13.13
N LEU A 611 1.41 26.98 -14.30
CA LEU A 611 2.57 26.74 -15.18
C LEU A 611 3.72 27.72 -14.90
N ARG A 612 3.46 28.77 -14.10
CA ARG A 612 4.39 29.88 -13.92
C ARG A 612 5.67 29.45 -13.20
N ILE A 613 5.60 28.58 -12.20
CA ILE A 613 6.79 28.08 -11.48
C ILE A 613 7.68 27.22 -12.39
N PRO A 614 7.17 26.16 -13.06
CA PRO A 614 7.95 25.41 -14.04
C PRO A 614 8.61 26.30 -15.09
N THR A 615 7.88 27.31 -15.63
CA THR A 615 8.45 28.25 -16.60
C THR A 615 9.53 29.16 -16.00
N LEU A 616 9.37 29.62 -14.74
CA LEU A 616 10.40 30.40 -14.04
C LEU A 616 11.69 29.59 -13.88
N PHE A 617 11.59 28.32 -13.50
CA PHE A 617 12.75 27.44 -13.39
C PHE A 617 13.38 27.15 -14.76
N ALA A 618 12.58 26.87 -15.79
CA ALA A 618 13.07 26.68 -17.15
C ALA A 618 13.83 27.92 -17.65
N GLY A 619 13.27 29.11 -17.44
CA GLY A 619 13.91 30.38 -17.80
C GLY A 619 15.21 30.64 -17.03
N ALA A 620 15.25 30.32 -15.74
CA ALA A 620 16.46 30.42 -14.92
C ALA A 620 17.58 29.49 -15.42
N ILE A 621 17.25 28.25 -15.79
CA ILE A 621 18.20 27.28 -16.39
C ILE A 621 18.71 27.80 -17.74
N LEU A 622 17.80 28.20 -18.64
CA LEU A 622 18.14 28.71 -19.98
C LEU A 622 19.03 29.96 -19.93
N MET A 623 18.79 30.86 -18.96
CA MET A 623 19.58 32.07 -18.74
C MET A 623 20.83 31.84 -17.88
N LYS A 624 21.12 30.60 -17.46
CA LYS A 624 22.26 30.23 -16.60
C LYS A 624 22.32 31.00 -15.28
N ALA A 625 21.16 31.20 -14.66
CA ALA A 625 21.08 31.83 -13.34
C ALA A 625 21.64 30.91 -12.25
N THR A 626 22.37 31.50 -11.31
CA THR A 626 22.94 30.82 -10.13
C THR A 626 22.00 30.85 -8.93
N ASP A 627 21.24 31.93 -8.78
CA ASP A 627 20.22 32.09 -7.73
C ASP A 627 18.94 32.68 -8.34
N ILE A 628 17.78 32.32 -7.79
CA ILE A 628 16.48 32.96 -7.98
C ILE A 628 16.08 33.61 -6.67
N HIS A 629 15.75 34.89 -6.71
CA HIS A 629 15.26 35.68 -5.57
C HIS A 629 13.80 36.05 -5.81
N ILE A 630 12.95 35.88 -4.80
CA ILE A 630 11.56 36.35 -4.81
C ILE A 630 11.37 37.26 -3.60
N GLU A 631 11.13 38.53 -3.86
CA GLU A 631 11.11 39.60 -2.86
C GLU A 631 9.76 40.33 -2.93
N PRO A 632 8.87 40.16 -1.93
CA PRO A 632 7.64 40.95 -1.88
C PRO A 632 7.95 42.41 -1.52
N THR A 633 7.24 43.33 -2.18
CA THR A 633 7.24 44.78 -1.92
C THR A 633 5.83 45.21 -1.50
N GLY A 634 5.59 46.50 -1.30
CA GLY A 634 4.27 47.01 -0.89
C GLY A 634 3.12 46.64 -1.85
N ASP A 635 3.37 46.66 -3.16
CA ASP A 635 2.32 46.49 -4.19
C ASP A 635 2.57 45.29 -5.13
N THR A 636 3.81 44.79 -5.22
CA THR A 636 4.22 43.74 -6.16
C THR A 636 5.21 42.75 -5.53
N ALA A 637 5.43 41.58 -6.15
CA ALA A 637 6.52 40.68 -5.81
C ALA A 637 7.52 40.59 -6.97
N ASP A 638 8.77 40.97 -6.71
CA ASP A 638 9.84 40.94 -7.70
C ASP A 638 10.53 39.57 -7.72
N VAL A 639 10.62 38.98 -8.91
CA VAL A 639 11.39 37.77 -9.18
C VAL A 639 12.67 38.18 -9.89
N ARG A 640 13.82 37.92 -9.28
CA ARG A 640 15.14 38.35 -9.77
C ARG A 640 16.06 37.16 -9.94
N PHE A 641 16.81 37.12 -11.03
CA PHE A 641 17.80 36.07 -11.30
C PHE A 641 19.21 36.61 -11.09
N ARG A 642 20.07 35.83 -10.45
CA ARG A 642 21.50 36.12 -10.38
C ARG A 642 22.21 35.46 -11.56
N ILE A 643 22.49 36.25 -12.60
CA ILE A 643 23.17 35.80 -13.81
C ILE A 643 24.56 36.44 -13.82
N ASP A 644 25.60 35.61 -13.98
CA ASP A 644 27.01 36.03 -13.94
C ASP A 644 27.39 36.86 -12.69
N GLY A 645 26.77 36.54 -11.55
CA GLY A 645 27.01 37.19 -10.26
C GLY A 645 26.19 38.47 -10.01
N ILE A 646 25.49 38.99 -11.02
CA ILE A 646 24.69 40.22 -10.92
C ILE A 646 23.20 39.85 -10.76
N LEU A 647 22.53 40.45 -9.77
CA LEU A 647 21.10 40.26 -9.55
C LEU A 647 20.30 41.17 -10.47
N GLN A 648 19.45 40.58 -11.32
CA GLN A 648 18.66 41.29 -12.33
C GLN A 648 17.18 40.89 -12.22
N THR A 649 16.26 41.85 -12.34
CA THR A 649 14.82 41.57 -12.25
C THR A 649 14.35 40.84 -13.51
N ALA A 650 13.87 39.61 -13.33
CA ALA A 650 13.40 38.73 -14.40
C ALA A 650 11.89 38.81 -14.62
N ALA A 651 11.11 39.07 -13.56
CA ALA A 651 9.69 39.35 -13.64
C ALA A 651 9.21 40.16 -12.42
N THR A 652 8.10 40.89 -12.57
CA THR A 652 7.40 41.55 -11.45
C THR A 652 5.96 41.06 -11.47
N LEU A 653 5.55 40.42 -10.38
CA LEU A 653 4.24 39.76 -10.23
C LEU A 653 3.30 40.60 -9.36
N PRO A 654 1.98 40.53 -9.59
CA PRO A 654 0.99 41.09 -8.66
C PRO A 654 1.08 40.43 -7.28
N LEU A 655 0.86 41.19 -6.20
CA LEU A 655 0.91 40.65 -4.83
C LEU A 655 -0.16 39.58 -4.56
N THR A 656 -1.23 39.52 -5.35
CA THR A 656 -2.25 38.45 -5.27
C THR A 656 -1.71 37.06 -5.58
N ASP A 657 -0.67 36.98 -6.41
CA ASP A 657 -0.11 35.71 -6.89
C ASP A 657 1.02 35.21 -5.99
N TYR A 658 1.54 36.11 -5.14
CA TYR A 658 2.66 35.85 -4.24
C TYR A 658 2.37 34.76 -3.19
N PRO A 659 1.22 34.71 -2.49
CA PRO A 659 0.93 33.64 -1.52
C PRO A 659 0.91 32.24 -2.15
N VAL A 660 0.38 32.10 -3.37
CA VAL A 660 0.33 30.82 -4.10
C VAL A 660 1.74 30.38 -4.47
N LEU A 661 2.56 31.30 -5.00
CA LEU A 661 3.96 31.06 -5.34
C LEU A 661 4.79 30.60 -4.14
N VAL A 662 4.64 31.28 -2.99
CA VAL A 662 5.32 30.90 -1.74
C VAL A 662 4.86 29.53 -1.25
N ALA A 663 3.55 29.25 -1.29
CA ALA A 663 3.01 27.97 -0.87
C ALA A 663 3.53 26.80 -1.72
N GLU A 664 3.56 26.96 -3.05
CA GLU A 664 4.08 25.95 -3.97
C GLU A 664 5.58 25.69 -3.77
N ILE A 665 6.39 26.74 -3.54
CA ILE A 665 7.83 26.59 -3.24
C ILE A 665 8.04 25.90 -1.88
N LYS A 666 7.28 26.30 -0.85
CA LYS A 666 7.32 25.64 0.46
C LYS A 666 6.94 24.17 0.34
N LEU A 667 5.86 23.84 -0.38
CA LEU A 667 5.46 22.47 -0.64
C LEU A 667 6.53 21.68 -1.40
N ALA A 668 7.15 22.28 -2.43
CA ALA A 668 8.24 21.66 -3.17
C ALA A 668 9.44 21.35 -2.27
N ALA A 669 9.77 22.24 -1.32
CA ALA A 669 10.80 22.02 -0.31
C ALA A 669 10.30 21.29 0.95
N GLY A 670 9.08 20.75 0.92
CA GLY A 670 8.40 20.06 2.03
C GLY A 670 8.38 20.80 3.36
N LEU A 671 8.23 22.11 3.27
CA LEU A 671 7.94 23.02 4.37
C LEU A 671 6.42 23.19 4.50
N ARG A 672 5.92 23.41 5.72
CA ARG A 672 4.50 23.66 5.97
C ARG A 672 4.10 25.02 5.39
N SER A 673 3.13 25.02 4.47
CA SER A 673 2.67 26.23 3.78
C SER A 673 2.06 27.29 4.73
N GLY A 674 1.51 26.86 5.87
CA GLY A 674 0.86 27.72 6.87
C GLY A 674 1.77 28.32 7.95
N GLU A 675 3.00 27.83 8.12
CA GLU A 675 3.93 28.34 9.13
C GLU A 675 4.71 29.56 8.61
N ARG A 676 4.71 30.64 9.40
CA ARG A 676 5.47 31.88 9.16
C ARG A 676 6.30 32.19 10.40
N SER A 677 7.48 31.59 10.53
CA SER A 677 8.37 31.85 11.67
C SER A 677 9.84 31.71 11.30
N GLY A 678 10.63 32.73 11.63
CA GLY A 678 12.10 32.67 11.59
C GLY A 678 12.73 32.56 10.19
N THR A 679 13.96 32.08 10.18
CA THR A 679 14.70 31.67 8.97
C THR A 679 14.45 30.19 8.72
N VAL A 680 14.05 29.82 7.51
CA VAL A 680 13.72 28.44 7.14
C VAL A 680 14.55 28.03 5.92
N ASP A 681 15.39 27.02 6.07
CA ASP A 681 16.12 26.39 4.98
C ASP A 681 15.36 25.16 4.45
N GLY A 682 15.47 24.90 3.16
CA GLY A 682 14.88 23.73 2.50
C GLY A 682 15.71 23.24 1.32
N ARG A 683 15.41 22.04 0.83
CA ARG A 683 15.97 21.51 -0.42
C ARG A 683 14.93 20.76 -1.21
N PHE A 684 15.04 20.85 -2.52
CA PHE A 684 14.29 20.06 -3.48
C PHE A 684 15.09 19.97 -4.78
N SER A 685 14.57 19.28 -5.77
CA SER A 685 15.21 19.08 -7.06
C SER A 685 14.26 19.41 -8.19
N LEU A 686 14.81 19.66 -9.38
CA LEU A 686 14.08 19.77 -10.63
C LEU A 686 14.48 18.61 -11.51
N THR A 687 13.53 17.97 -12.19
CA THR A 687 13.81 16.92 -13.18
C THR A 687 13.40 17.39 -14.57
N LEU A 688 14.33 17.28 -15.52
CA LEU A 688 14.11 17.62 -16.93
C LEU A 688 13.65 16.36 -17.68
N GLU A 689 12.65 16.48 -18.56
CA GLU A 689 12.14 15.38 -19.39
C GLU A 689 13.24 14.80 -20.32
N LYS A 690 13.17 13.48 -20.59
CA LYS A 690 14.16 12.77 -21.43
C LYS A 690 14.15 13.33 -22.86
N GLY A 691 15.29 13.85 -23.34
CA GLY A 691 15.45 14.32 -24.73
C GLY A 691 15.89 15.78 -24.84
N LEU A 692 15.82 16.54 -23.75
CA LEU A 692 16.26 17.92 -23.69
C LEU A 692 17.80 18.05 -23.84
N PRO A 693 18.31 19.12 -24.48
CA PRO A 693 19.71 19.24 -24.89
C PRO A 693 20.72 19.42 -23.75
N ASP A 694 20.26 19.61 -22.51
CA ASP A 694 21.14 19.76 -21.34
C ASP A 694 21.48 18.41 -20.71
N LYS A 695 22.77 18.10 -20.54
CA LYS A 695 23.25 16.79 -20.05
C LYS A 695 22.84 16.50 -18.59
N THR A 696 22.25 17.46 -17.89
CA THR A 696 21.80 17.37 -16.51
C THR A 696 20.36 16.89 -16.44
N LYS A 697 20.15 15.62 -16.08
CA LYS A 697 18.81 15.06 -15.88
C LYS A 697 18.09 15.66 -14.67
N LYS A 698 18.83 16.27 -13.75
CA LYS A 698 18.33 16.80 -12.48
C LYS A 698 19.09 18.09 -12.10
N VAL A 699 18.40 19.05 -11.48
CA VAL A 699 19.02 20.26 -10.92
C VAL A 699 18.62 20.34 -9.45
N ASP A 700 19.58 20.32 -8.54
CA ASP A 700 19.28 20.40 -7.12
C ASP A 700 19.14 21.86 -6.70
N ILE A 701 18.15 22.18 -5.86
CA ILE A 701 17.86 23.53 -5.40
C ILE A 701 17.98 23.59 -3.88
N ARG A 702 18.76 24.57 -3.40
CA ARG A 702 18.75 24.98 -2.00
C ARG A 702 17.85 26.19 -1.83
N LEU A 703 16.90 26.10 -0.91
CA LEU A 703 15.95 27.13 -0.56
C LEU A 703 16.32 27.76 0.79
N SER A 704 16.23 29.07 0.87
CA SER A 704 16.28 29.85 2.11
C SER A 704 15.10 30.82 2.11
N ILE A 705 14.30 30.79 3.15
CA ILE A 705 13.17 31.70 3.37
C ILE A 705 13.46 32.52 4.63
N ILE A 706 13.33 33.83 4.53
CA ILE A 706 13.46 34.75 5.66
C ILE A 706 12.22 35.63 5.75
N LEU A 707 11.76 35.94 6.96
CA LEU A 707 10.65 36.87 7.16
C LEU A 707 11.13 38.32 6.98
N GLY A 708 10.60 39.01 5.97
CA GLY A 708 10.86 40.43 5.67
C GLY A 708 9.68 41.34 6.00
N GLY A 709 9.84 42.65 5.75
CA GLY A 709 8.84 43.67 6.13
C GLY A 709 7.50 43.62 5.38
N PHE A 710 7.47 43.05 4.17
CA PHE A 710 6.26 42.92 3.32
C PHE A 710 5.82 41.46 3.10
N GLY A 711 6.50 40.50 3.73
CA GLY A 711 6.28 39.07 3.55
C GLY A 711 7.57 38.26 3.64
N GLU A 712 7.51 36.99 3.29
CA GLU A 712 8.66 36.09 3.23
C GLU A 712 9.50 36.35 1.96
N THR A 713 10.78 36.65 2.14
CA THR A 713 11.76 36.70 1.05
C THR A 713 12.31 35.30 0.82
N ILE A 714 12.28 34.85 -0.43
CA ILE A 714 12.75 33.52 -0.84
C ILE A 714 14.02 33.67 -1.68
N VAL A 715 15.05 32.88 -1.35
CA VAL A 715 16.25 32.71 -2.16
C VAL A 715 16.43 31.24 -2.48
N MET A 716 16.52 30.92 -3.77
CA MET A 716 16.73 29.57 -4.29
C MET A 716 18.04 29.52 -5.06
N ARG A 717 19.02 28.74 -4.60
CA ARG A 717 20.28 28.51 -5.30
C ARG A 717 20.18 27.28 -6.17
N LEU A 718 20.47 27.43 -7.47
CA LEU A 718 20.48 26.33 -8.43
C LEU A 718 21.88 25.69 -8.42
N LEU A 719 21.93 24.42 -8.06
CA LEU A 719 23.16 23.62 -8.04
C LEU A 719 23.25 22.87 -9.37
N ASN A 720 24.18 23.29 -10.22
CA ASN A 720 24.37 22.69 -11.54
C ASN A 720 25.09 21.34 -11.46
N GLN A 721 24.47 20.32 -12.06
CA GLN A 721 25.00 18.96 -12.28
C GLN A 721 25.86 18.84 -13.56
N SER A 722 26.54 19.91 -14.00
CA SER A 722 27.59 19.69 -15.01
C SER A 722 28.67 18.85 -14.32
N ILE A 723 29.09 17.75 -14.94
CA ILE A 723 30.37 17.11 -14.59
C ILE A 723 31.41 18.22 -14.75
N ILE A 724 31.72 18.93 -13.67
CA ILE A 724 32.92 19.75 -13.61
C ILE A 724 34.01 18.72 -13.91
N LYS A 725 34.74 18.91 -15.02
CA LYS A 725 36.02 18.22 -15.17
C LYS A 725 36.87 18.73 -14.00
N LEU A 726 36.87 17.98 -12.91
CA LEU A 726 37.64 18.21 -11.70
C LEU A 726 39.10 17.89 -12.02
N ASP A 727 39.66 18.71 -12.90
CA ASP A 727 41.02 18.66 -13.38
C ASP A 727 41.71 19.96 -12.97
N LEU A 728 42.75 19.83 -12.14
CA LEU A 728 43.54 20.96 -11.66
C LEU A 728 44.13 21.79 -12.79
N ASP A 729 44.46 21.16 -13.91
CA ASP A 729 45.11 21.82 -15.03
C ASP A 729 44.13 22.75 -15.80
N LEU A 730 42.82 22.62 -15.56
CA LEU A 730 41.77 23.47 -16.15
C LEU A 730 41.41 24.69 -15.31
N LEU A 731 41.89 24.78 -14.06
CA LEU A 731 41.53 25.85 -13.11
C LEU A 731 42.29 27.17 -13.35
N HIS A 732 43.05 27.29 -14.45
CA HIS A 732 43.86 28.47 -14.78
C HIS A 732 44.88 28.86 -13.69
N ILE A 733 45.26 27.91 -12.84
CA ILE A 733 46.31 28.09 -11.83
C ILE A 733 47.67 28.15 -12.55
N ARG A 734 48.50 29.15 -12.23
CA ARG A 734 49.82 29.28 -12.84
C ARG A 734 50.69 28.04 -12.61
N LYS A 735 51.55 27.71 -13.57
CA LYS A 735 52.46 26.54 -13.52
C LYS A 735 53.30 26.47 -12.23
N GLN A 736 53.76 27.62 -11.73
CA GLN A 736 54.53 27.70 -10.50
C GLN A 736 53.68 27.31 -9.28
N SER A 737 52.46 27.86 -9.16
CA SER A 737 51.51 27.50 -8.10
C SER A 737 51.06 26.04 -8.20
N LEU A 738 50.80 25.54 -9.41
CA LEU A 738 50.51 24.12 -9.65
C LEU A 738 51.65 23.21 -9.18
N LYS A 739 52.90 23.58 -9.44
CA LYS A 739 54.08 22.82 -8.97
C LYS A 739 54.12 22.76 -7.44
N ASN A 740 53.80 23.86 -6.75
CA ASN A 740 53.72 23.88 -5.29
C ASN A 740 52.60 22.96 -4.77
N ILE A 741 51.42 22.99 -5.41
CA ILE A 741 50.30 22.09 -5.09
C ILE A 741 50.71 20.63 -5.30
N TYR A 742 51.30 20.28 -6.44
CA TYR A 742 51.76 18.92 -6.72
C TYR A 742 52.83 18.44 -5.76
N THR A 743 53.74 19.32 -5.35
CA THR A 743 54.75 19.01 -4.31
C THR A 743 54.07 18.73 -2.98
N ALA A 744 53.08 19.54 -2.58
CA ALA A 744 52.40 19.40 -1.30
C ALA A 744 51.53 18.15 -1.20
N ILE A 745 50.76 17.83 -2.25
CA ILE A 745 49.86 16.66 -2.25
C ILE A 745 50.61 15.33 -2.40
N SER A 746 51.88 15.36 -2.83
CA SER A 746 52.74 14.16 -2.91
C SER A 746 53.26 13.69 -1.55
N LYS A 747 53.15 14.52 -0.51
CA LYS A 747 53.55 14.16 0.84
C LYS A 747 52.50 13.21 1.46
N PRO A 748 52.92 12.19 2.22
CA PRO A 748 52.00 11.20 2.79
C PRO A 748 51.09 11.77 3.88
N HIS A 749 51.55 12.81 4.58
CA HIS A 749 50.81 13.44 5.67
C HIS A 749 51.08 14.95 5.73
N GLY A 750 50.31 15.66 6.55
CA GLY A 750 50.37 17.11 6.74
C GLY A 750 49.07 17.79 6.30
N ILE A 751 49.02 19.12 6.37
CA ILE A 751 47.81 19.89 6.09
C ILE A 751 47.99 20.86 4.91
N ILE A 752 47.00 20.91 4.03
CA ILE A 752 46.89 21.85 2.92
C ILE A 752 45.63 22.68 3.13
N LEU A 753 45.78 24.00 3.17
CA LEU A 753 44.68 24.93 3.40
C LEU A 753 44.49 25.82 2.18
N ASN A 754 43.27 25.80 1.63
CA ASN A 754 42.86 26.73 0.58
C ASN A 754 41.95 27.81 1.19
N THR A 755 42.29 29.07 1.00
CA THR A 755 41.62 30.19 1.64
C THR A 755 41.10 31.23 0.67
N GLY A 756 40.19 32.05 1.16
CA GLY A 756 39.49 33.06 0.38
C GLY A 756 38.07 33.28 0.88
N PRO A 757 37.40 34.36 0.42
CA PRO A 757 36.02 34.66 0.77
C PRO A 757 35.04 33.61 0.21
N THR A 758 33.79 33.67 0.62
CA THR A 758 32.72 32.83 0.04
C THR A 758 32.62 33.07 -1.48
N GLY A 759 32.47 31.99 -2.26
CA GLY A 759 32.37 32.08 -3.72
C GLY A 759 33.70 32.26 -4.47
N SER A 760 34.85 32.11 -3.79
CA SER A 760 36.19 32.18 -4.43
C SER A 760 36.61 30.90 -5.16
N GLY A 761 35.76 29.86 -5.22
CA GLY A 761 36.06 28.59 -5.89
C GLY A 761 36.93 27.60 -5.09
N LYS A 762 37.02 27.75 -3.76
CA LYS A 762 37.87 26.90 -2.90
C LYS A 762 37.49 25.42 -2.98
N THR A 763 36.20 25.13 -2.87
CA THR A 763 35.67 23.76 -2.92
C THR A 763 35.99 23.11 -4.25
N THR A 764 35.84 23.83 -5.36
CA THR A 764 36.21 23.35 -6.71
C THR A 764 37.69 22.95 -6.77
N THR A 765 38.59 23.76 -6.21
CA THR A 765 40.02 23.44 -6.17
C THR A 765 40.31 22.22 -5.30
N LEU A 766 39.71 22.12 -4.10
CA LEU A 766 39.88 20.95 -3.23
C LEU A 766 39.35 19.67 -3.90
N TYR A 767 38.21 19.75 -4.57
CA TYR A 767 37.62 18.62 -5.29
C TYR A 767 38.48 18.17 -6.47
N SER A 768 39.11 19.11 -7.20
CA SER A 768 40.10 18.76 -8.23
C SER A 768 41.33 18.06 -7.63
N ILE A 769 41.81 18.49 -6.45
CA ILE A 769 42.88 17.79 -5.72
C ILE A 769 42.43 16.38 -5.34
N LEU A 770 41.25 16.24 -4.74
CA LEU A 770 40.70 14.94 -4.35
C LEU A 770 40.53 13.99 -5.54
N SER A 771 39.97 14.48 -6.64
CA SER A 771 39.82 13.74 -7.89
C SER A 771 41.16 13.21 -8.41
N LYS A 772 42.24 13.99 -8.30
CA LYS A 772 43.59 13.56 -8.70
C LYS A 772 44.19 12.50 -7.78
N LEU A 773 43.90 12.58 -6.47
CA LEU A 773 44.41 11.64 -5.46
C LEU A 773 43.57 10.35 -5.35
N ASN A 774 42.37 10.35 -5.93
CA ASN A 774 41.41 9.25 -5.90
C ASN A 774 41.89 8.07 -6.75
N THR A 775 42.59 7.15 -6.09
CA THR A 775 43.04 5.87 -6.67
C THR A 775 42.51 4.73 -5.81
N PRO A 776 42.35 3.50 -6.34
CA PRO A 776 41.78 2.37 -5.59
C PRO A 776 42.53 2.02 -4.29
N GLU A 777 43.80 2.40 -4.18
CA GLU A 777 44.67 2.13 -3.02
C GLU A 777 44.56 3.19 -1.92
N VAL A 778 43.91 4.32 -2.21
CA VAL A 778 43.86 5.49 -1.32
C VAL A 778 42.43 5.67 -0.80
N LYS A 779 42.25 5.49 0.51
CA LYS A 779 40.98 5.74 1.18
C LYS A 779 40.82 7.23 1.49
N ILE A 780 39.88 7.88 0.82
CA ILE A 780 39.55 9.28 1.03
C ILE A 780 38.20 9.39 1.75
N ILE A 781 38.16 10.21 2.80
CA ILE A 781 36.93 10.52 3.53
C ILE A 781 36.76 12.04 3.62
N THR A 782 35.55 12.56 3.35
CA THR A 782 35.24 13.99 3.51
C THR A 782 34.15 14.23 4.55
N VAL A 783 34.21 15.40 5.19
CA VAL A 783 33.17 15.94 6.07
C VAL A 783 32.83 17.33 5.56
N GLU A 784 31.56 17.57 5.22
CA GLU A 784 31.17 18.76 4.48
C GLU A 784 29.84 19.35 4.99
N ASP A 785 29.59 20.63 4.71
CA ASP A 785 28.38 21.33 5.12
C ASP A 785 27.88 22.29 4.02
N PRO A 786 27.09 21.80 3.04
CA PRO A 786 26.85 20.41 2.66
C PRO A 786 27.86 19.86 1.64
N ILE A 787 27.71 18.60 1.26
CA ILE A 787 28.43 18.02 0.11
C ILE A 787 28.00 18.77 -1.17
N GLU A 788 28.95 19.40 -1.87
CA GLU A 788 28.68 20.18 -3.09
C GLU A 788 28.56 19.30 -4.35
N TYR A 789 29.45 18.31 -4.51
CA TYR A 789 29.41 17.33 -5.60
C TYR A 789 29.75 15.94 -5.08
N ARG A 790 29.15 14.90 -5.67
CA ARG A 790 29.52 13.51 -5.38
C ARG A 790 30.69 13.07 -6.27
N ILE A 791 31.79 12.66 -5.65
CA ILE A 791 32.95 12.10 -6.34
C ILE A 791 32.93 10.57 -6.17
N PRO A 792 32.80 9.78 -7.27
CA PRO A 792 32.82 8.33 -7.20
C PRO A 792 34.11 7.81 -6.55
N GLY A 793 34.01 6.84 -5.64
CA GLY A 793 35.16 6.24 -4.94
C GLY A 793 35.57 6.93 -3.63
N ILE A 794 34.96 8.08 -3.29
CA ILE A 794 35.23 8.81 -2.04
C ILE A 794 34.06 8.65 -1.07
N LEU A 795 34.34 8.42 0.21
CA LEU A 795 33.32 8.41 1.25
C LEU A 795 33.06 9.85 1.73
N GLN A 796 31.97 10.46 1.26
CA GLN A 796 31.61 11.82 1.63
C GLN A 796 30.49 11.82 2.68
N THR A 797 30.70 12.55 3.77
CA THR A 797 29.73 12.68 4.87
C THR A 797 29.35 14.15 5.07
N GLN A 798 28.12 14.39 5.51
CA GLN A 798 27.60 15.73 5.75
C GLN A 798 27.39 15.99 7.24
N ILE A 799 27.65 17.22 7.68
CA ILE A 799 27.33 17.71 9.02
C ILE A 799 25.82 17.69 9.27
N LYS A 800 25.45 17.31 10.49
CA LYS A 800 24.08 17.36 11.02
C LYS A 800 24.10 17.88 12.45
N GLU A 801 24.04 19.19 12.61
CA GLU A 801 24.10 19.82 13.94
C GLU A 801 22.95 19.38 14.85
N SER A 802 21.74 19.18 14.32
CA SER A 802 20.57 18.69 15.07
C SER A 802 20.75 17.30 15.68
N GLU A 803 21.65 16.48 15.11
CA GLU A 803 21.98 15.13 15.57
C GLU A 803 23.32 15.09 16.33
N ASN A 804 23.89 16.26 16.68
CA ASN A 804 25.21 16.41 17.31
C ASN A 804 26.39 15.84 16.47
N TYR A 805 26.22 15.79 15.15
CA TYR A 805 27.26 15.38 14.19
C TYR A 805 27.92 16.61 13.55
N THR A 806 28.84 17.25 14.28
CA THR A 806 29.61 18.45 13.90
C THR A 806 30.95 18.08 13.26
N PHE A 807 31.70 19.05 12.71
CA PHE A 807 33.01 18.77 12.10
C PHE A 807 33.97 18.08 13.07
N ALA A 808 34.04 18.55 14.32
CA ALA A 808 34.85 17.94 15.36
C ALA A 808 34.39 16.51 15.71
N THR A 809 33.09 16.27 15.94
CA THR A 809 32.62 14.92 16.31
C THR A 809 32.76 13.93 15.15
N ALA A 810 32.54 14.38 13.91
CA ALA A 810 32.78 13.61 12.69
C ALA A 810 34.25 13.22 12.57
N LEU A 811 35.18 14.19 12.64
CA LEU A 811 36.62 13.92 12.54
C LEU A 811 37.10 12.88 13.58
N ARG A 812 36.58 12.95 14.82
CA ARG A 812 36.92 12.02 15.92
C ARG A 812 36.60 10.57 15.57
N SER A 813 35.52 10.39 14.81
CA SER A 813 35.02 9.08 14.37
C SER A 813 35.73 8.62 13.10
N LEU A 814 35.94 9.53 12.16
CA LEU A 814 36.48 9.22 10.83
C LEU A 814 37.97 8.91 10.85
N VAL A 815 38.75 9.49 11.77
CA VAL A 815 40.16 9.09 11.95
C VAL A 815 40.27 7.60 12.32
N ARG A 816 39.28 7.02 13.02
CA ARG A 816 39.25 5.58 13.35
C ARG A 816 38.89 4.69 12.18
N GLN A 817 38.43 5.26 11.07
CA GLN A 817 38.12 4.52 9.84
C GLN A 817 39.36 4.24 8.99
N ASN A 818 40.56 4.57 9.49
CA ASN A 818 41.84 4.40 8.78
C ASN A 818 41.85 5.06 7.38
N PRO A 819 41.52 6.37 7.26
CA PRO A 819 41.66 7.09 6.00
C PRO A 819 43.13 7.35 5.67
N ASN A 820 43.48 7.47 4.39
CA ASN A 820 44.75 8.05 3.97
C ASN A 820 44.65 9.58 3.88
N ILE A 821 43.51 10.06 3.39
CA ILE A 821 43.23 11.48 3.15
C ILE A 821 41.91 11.86 3.82
N LEU A 822 41.93 12.98 4.52
CA LEU A 822 40.75 13.61 5.11
C LEU A 822 40.53 14.97 4.46
N MET A 823 39.31 15.26 4.04
CA MET A 823 38.92 16.62 3.65
C MET A 823 37.84 17.15 4.60
N ILE A 824 38.09 18.34 5.13
CA ILE A 824 37.16 19.08 5.99
C ILE A 824 36.64 20.23 5.13
N GLY A 825 35.32 20.38 5.04
CA GLY A 825 34.70 21.43 4.23
C GLY A 825 35.23 22.81 4.62
N GLU A 826 35.30 23.09 5.92
CA GLU A 826 35.82 24.35 6.44
C GLU A 826 36.27 24.21 7.91
N ILE A 827 37.34 24.91 8.30
CA ILE A 827 37.72 25.09 9.71
C ILE A 827 37.15 26.42 10.22
N ARG A 828 36.15 26.33 11.10
CA ARG A 828 35.43 27.51 11.66
C ARG A 828 35.78 27.82 13.10
N ASP A 829 36.12 26.80 13.89
CA ASP A 829 36.33 26.86 15.34
C ASP A 829 37.67 26.24 15.77
N ASP A 830 38.00 26.42 17.05
CA ASP A 830 39.26 25.97 17.64
C ASP A 830 39.35 24.45 17.79
N GLU A 831 38.24 23.79 18.08
CA GLU A 831 38.17 22.33 18.21
C GLU A 831 38.48 21.64 16.88
N THR A 832 37.82 22.06 15.81
CA THR A 832 38.03 21.54 14.45
C THR A 832 39.46 21.80 13.97
N ALA A 833 40.02 22.98 14.26
CA ALA A 833 41.41 23.31 13.92
C ALA A 833 42.41 22.37 14.62
N LYS A 834 42.30 22.18 15.94
CA LYS A 834 43.17 21.29 16.72
C LYS A 834 43.08 19.85 16.23
N MET A 835 41.88 19.38 15.90
CA MET A 835 41.68 18.03 15.38
C MET A 835 42.24 17.82 13.97
N ALA A 836 42.11 18.82 13.09
CA ALA A 836 42.71 18.77 11.76
C ALA A 836 44.24 18.67 11.85
N ILE A 837 44.86 19.45 12.74
CA ILE A 837 46.30 19.42 13.02
C ILE A 837 46.71 18.07 13.63
N GLN A 838 45.95 17.54 14.59
CA GLN A 838 46.22 16.24 15.18
C GLN A 838 46.13 15.12 14.13
N ALA A 839 45.14 15.14 13.24
CA ALA A 839 45.04 14.19 12.14
C ALA A 839 46.25 14.29 11.20
N ALA A 840 46.67 15.52 10.87
CA ALA A 840 47.86 15.77 10.06
C ALA A 840 49.16 15.25 10.71
N SER A 841 49.33 15.46 12.01
CA SER A 841 50.48 14.96 12.80
C SER A 841 50.49 13.43 12.96
N THR A 842 49.33 12.78 12.89
CA THR A 842 49.19 11.33 13.08
C THR A 842 49.26 10.52 11.79
N GLY A 843 49.72 11.14 10.71
CA GLY A 843 50.03 10.45 9.44
C GLY A 843 48.98 10.58 8.35
N HIS A 844 48.01 11.48 8.48
CA HIS A 844 46.99 11.72 7.45
C HIS A 844 47.33 12.96 6.61
N LEU A 845 46.99 12.95 5.32
CA LEU A 845 46.96 14.17 4.52
C LEU A 845 45.59 14.85 4.71
N VAL A 846 45.59 16.06 5.26
CA VAL A 846 44.38 16.82 5.57
C VAL A 846 44.22 17.97 4.59
N LEU A 847 43.07 18.05 3.94
CA LEU A 847 42.67 19.17 3.07
C LEU A 847 41.56 19.95 3.76
N SER A 848 41.63 21.28 3.78
CA SER A 848 40.51 22.07 4.29
C SER A 848 40.44 23.46 3.69
N THR A 849 39.29 24.11 3.85
CA THR A 849 39.18 25.54 3.62
C THR A 849 39.20 26.36 4.91
N LEU A 850 39.58 27.63 4.78
CA LEU A 850 39.59 28.59 5.87
C LEU A 850 39.39 30.02 5.32
N HIS A 851 38.75 30.91 6.07
CA HIS A 851 38.51 32.29 5.65
C HIS A 851 39.68 33.23 6.02
N THR A 852 40.64 33.37 5.11
CA THR A 852 41.64 34.46 5.10
C THR A 852 41.75 35.10 3.72
N ASN A 853 42.36 36.28 3.65
CA ASN A 853 42.57 37.01 2.40
C ASN A 853 43.92 36.72 1.73
N SER A 854 44.88 36.16 2.46
CA SER A 854 46.22 35.77 1.97
C SER A 854 46.61 34.37 2.47
N ALA A 855 47.61 33.77 1.82
CA ALA A 855 48.14 32.47 2.20
C ALA A 855 48.92 32.58 3.52
N SER A 856 49.65 33.68 3.72
CA SER A 856 50.41 33.99 4.94
C SER A 856 49.47 34.19 6.15
N GLY A 857 48.29 34.78 5.95
CA GLY A 857 47.30 35.03 6.99
C GLY A 857 46.70 33.78 7.64
N VAL A 858 46.91 32.60 7.04
CA VAL A 858 46.52 31.30 7.61
C VAL A 858 47.18 31.07 8.97
N ILE A 859 48.46 31.43 9.10
CA ILE A 859 49.24 31.21 10.33
C ILE A 859 48.60 31.97 11.49
N SER A 860 48.32 33.26 11.29
CA SER A 860 47.68 34.11 12.31
C SER A 860 46.28 33.63 12.67
N ARG A 861 45.52 33.10 11.70
CA ARG A 861 44.18 32.56 11.94
C ARG A 861 44.21 31.26 12.74
N LEU A 862 45.13 30.35 12.44
CA LEU A 862 45.33 29.11 13.21
C LEU A 862 45.82 29.40 14.63
N ASN A 863 46.73 30.38 14.80
CA ASN A 863 47.15 30.85 16.11
C ASN A 863 45.98 31.41 16.93
N ALA A 864 45.09 32.20 16.31
CA ALA A 864 43.88 32.69 16.96
C ALA A 864 42.89 31.57 17.37
N MET A 865 42.98 30.41 16.71
CA MET A 865 42.25 29.18 17.05
C MET A 865 43.02 28.28 18.02
N GLY A 866 44.14 28.75 18.59
CA GLY A 866 44.90 28.05 19.60
C GLY A 866 45.78 26.90 19.08
N VAL A 867 46.12 26.89 17.79
CA VAL A 867 47.16 26.01 17.23
C VAL A 867 48.52 26.66 17.46
N SER A 868 49.54 25.90 17.86
CA SER A 868 50.88 26.45 18.11
C SER A 868 51.67 26.65 16.81
N ASN A 869 52.62 27.60 16.82
CA ASN A 869 53.54 27.81 15.71
C ASN A 869 54.34 26.54 15.37
N ASP A 870 54.73 25.75 16.38
CA ASP A 870 55.45 24.49 16.17
C ASP A 870 54.57 23.46 15.44
N ASP A 871 53.29 23.36 15.80
CA ASP A 871 52.36 22.46 15.10
C ASP A 871 52.14 22.89 13.65
N ILE A 872 51.98 24.19 13.40
CA ILE A 872 51.83 24.76 12.06
C ILE A 872 53.10 24.50 11.24
N ALA A 873 54.27 24.73 11.82
CA ALA A 873 55.56 24.56 11.16
C ALA A 873 55.86 23.10 10.81
N ASN A 874 55.41 22.15 11.64
CA ASN A 874 55.66 20.72 11.45
C ASN A 874 54.62 20.03 10.54
N THR A 875 53.36 20.48 10.57
CA THR A 875 52.27 19.85 9.81
C THR A 875 51.93 20.56 8.51
N GLY A 876 52.20 21.86 8.40
CA GLY A 876 51.89 22.66 7.22
C GLY A 876 52.62 22.15 5.99
N ASN A 877 51.87 21.82 4.93
CA ASN A 877 52.44 21.49 3.62
C ASN A 877 52.35 22.66 2.65
N LEU A 878 51.18 23.27 2.56
CA LEU A 878 50.89 24.37 1.64
C LEU A 878 49.72 25.19 2.14
N PHE A 879 49.88 26.50 2.18
CA PHE A 879 48.77 27.43 2.36
C PHE A 879 48.55 28.18 1.05
N MET A 880 47.29 28.30 0.65
CA MET A 880 46.90 28.89 -0.62
C MET A 880 45.80 29.90 -0.39
N ALA A 881 45.86 31.04 -1.08
CA ALA A 881 44.73 31.96 -1.17
C ALA A 881 44.23 32.03 -2.61
N GLN A 882 42.91 32.18 -2.77
CA GLN A 882 42.23 32.15 -4.06
C GLN A 882 41.16 33.23 -4.16
N ARG A 883 41.07 33.85 -5.34
CA ARG A 883 39.98 34.75 -5.76
C ARG A 883 39.54 34.41 -7.18
N LEU A 884 38.30 34.73 -7.53
CA LEU A 884 37.81 34.60 -8.91
C LEU A 884 37.70 35.98 -9.56
N VAL A 885 38.30 36.09 -10.74
CA VAL A 885 38.15 37.25 -11.64
C VAL A 885 37.34 36.83 -12.86
N ARG A 886 36.50 37.72 -13.36
CA ARG A 886 35.72 37.48 -14.58
C ARG A 886 36.63 37.43 -15.80
N LYS A 887 36.36 36.48 -16.71
CA LYS A 887 37.09 36.34 -17.96
C LYS A 887 36.50 37.29 -19.00
N VAL A 888 37.36 38.05 -19.67
CA VAL A 888 36.95 38.97 -20.74
C VAL A 888 36.29 38.19 -21.89
N CYS A 889 35.18 38.70 -22.42
CA CYS A 889 34.47 38.08 -23.54
C CYS A 889 35.29 38.18 -24.83
N GLU A 890 35.66 37.04 -25.42
CA GLU A 890 36.44 36.97 -26.67
C GLU A 890 35.76 37.67 -27.86
N TYR A 891 34.43 37.77 -27.87
CA TYR A 891 33.68 38.39 -28.97
C TYR A 891 33.67 39.92 -28.94
N CYS A 892 33.88 40.54 -27.77
CA CYS A 892 33.88 42.00 -27.63
C CYS A 892 35.18 42.57 -27.04
N LYS A 893 36.18 41.71 -26.81
CA LYS A 893 37.51 42.08 -26.33
C LYS A 893 38.19 43.01 -27.33
N LYS A 894 38.69 44.14 -26.85
CA LYS A 894 39.58 45.04 -27.59
C LYS A 894 40.86 45.25 -26.79
N LEU A 895 42.01 45.07 -27.43
CA LEU A 895 43.32 45.33 -26.81
C LEU A 895 43.73 46.77 -27.11
N LEU A 896 43.92 47.57 -26.06
CA LEU A 896 44.33 48.98 -26.16
C LEU A 896 45.65 49.19 -25.40
N PRO A 897 46.48 50.18 -25.77
CA PRO A 897 47.65 50.53 -24.97
C PRO A 897 47.24 51.04 -23.57
N PRO A 898 48.00 50.73 -22.51
CA PRO A 898 47.72 51.21 -21.16
C PRO A 898 47.89 52.72 -21.05
N THR A 899 47.16 53.34 -20.12
CA THR A 899 47.45 54.70 -19.64
C THR A 899 48.75 54.73 -18.82
N GLU A 900 49.35 55.92 -18.64
CA GLU A 900 50.57 56.07 -17.82
C GLU A 900 50.38 55.58 -16.38
N GLU A 901 49.19 55.82 -15.80
CA GLU A 901 48.84 55.36 -14.45
C GLU A 901 48.75 53.82 -14.37
N GLU A 902 48.08 53.19 -15.33
CA GLU A 902 47.99 51.73 -15.40
C GLU A 902 49.37 51.10 -15.59
N LYS A 903 50.25 51.73 -16.38
CA LYS A 903 51.61 51.26 -16.61
C LYS A 903 52.45 51.34 -15.34
N GLU A 904 52.39 52.44 -14.59
CA GLU A 904 53.10 52.59 -13.31
C GLU A 904 52.67 51.52 -12.29
N VAL A 905 51.36 51.26 -12.19
CA VAL A 905 50.80 50.23 -11.30
C VAL A 905 51.31 48.84 -11.68
N ILE A 906 51.34 48.51 -12.98
CA ILE A 906 51.84 47.22 -13.49
C ILE A 906 53.33 47.06 -13.19
N GLU A 907 54.15 48.07 -13.48
CA GLU A 907 55.60 48.03 -13.27
C GLU A 907 55.95 47.93 -11.79
N LYS A 908 55.29 48.71 -10.93
CA LYS A 908 55.50 48.67 -9.47
C LYS A 908 55.17 47.31 -8.87
N THR A 909 54.05 46.71 -9.29
CA THR A 909 53.57 45.45 -8.70
C THR A 909 54.39 44.25 -9.17
N LEU A 910 54.82 44.23 -10.43
CA LEU A 910 55.67 43.16 -10.96
C LEU A 910 57.15 43.33 -10.59
N GLY A 911 57.58 44.55 -10.23
CA GLY A 911 58.95 44.85 -9.82
C GLY A 911 59.39 44.14 -8.53
N SER A 912 58.46 43.71 -7.67
CA SER A 912 58.74 42.94 -6.47
C SER A 912 58.85 41.42 -6.71
N MET A 913 58.64 40.95 -7.94
CA MET A 913 58.68 39.53 -8.29
C MET A 913 60.11 39.10 -8.68
N PRO A 914 60.58 37.90 -8.31
CA PRO A 914 61.89 37.40 -8.76
C PRO A 914 61.93 37.28 -10.28
N SER A 915 63.04 37.73 -10.88
CA SER A 915 63.18 37.97 -12.33
C SER A 915 63.01 36.68 -13.15
N SER A 916 61.99 36.61 -14.00
CA SER A 916 61.79 35.51 -14.94
C SER A 916 61.87 35.98 -16.40
N LYS A 917 62.32 35.09 -17.31
CA LYS A 917 62.37 35.39 -18.76
C LYS A 917 61.00 35.79 -19.34
N GLU A 918 59.91 35.25 -18.77
CA GLU A 918 58.52 35.54 -19.19
C GLU A 918 58.10 37.00 -18.86
N GLN A 919 58.46 37.54 -17.69
CA GLN A 919 58.19 38.94 -17.31
C GLN A 919 58.83 39.93 -18.30
N THR A 920 60.11 39.74 -18.63
CA THR A 920 60.83 40.61 -19.58
C THR A 920 60.26 40.59 -21.00
N THR A 921 59.45 39.59 -21.35
CA THR A 921 58.81 39.47 -22.66
C THR A 921 57.46 40.17 -22.69
N LEU A 922 56.66 40.02 -21.62
CA LEU A 922 55.33 40.64 -21.48
C LEU A 922 55.40 42.17 -21.34
N LEU A 923 56.48 42.71 -20.78
CA LEU A 923 56.66 44.15 -20.58
C LEU A 923 57.11 44.93 -21.83
N LYS A 924 57.44 44.26 -22.95
CA LYS A 924 58.01 44.93 -24.13
C LYS A 924 56.99 45.53 -25.10
N ASN A 925 55.69 45.21 -24.96
CA ASN A 925 54.57 45.80 -25.73
C ASN A 925 53.25 45.56 -24.96
N ILE A 926 52.99 46.37 -23.92
CA ILE A 926 51.80 46.19 -23.06
C ILE A 926 50.55 46.61 -23.81
N THR A 927 49.55 45.72 -23.88
CA THR A 927 48.19 46.05 -24.28
C THR A 927 47.23 45.44 -23.26
N LEU A 928 46.20 46.19 -22.86
CA LEU A 928 45.21 45.81 -21.86
C LEU A 928 43.87 45.52 -22.55
N PRO A 929 43.13 44.49 -22.08
CA PRO A 929 41.80 44.20 -22.59
C PRO A 929 40.77 45.19 -22.04
N HIS A 930 39.98 45.78 -22.95
CA HIS A 930 38.78 46.55 -22.66
C HIS A 930 37.55 45.87 -23.26
N THR A 931 36.39 46.06 -22.63
CA THR A 931 35.15 45.39 -22.99
C THR A 931 34.02 46.38 -23.16
N SER A 932 33.23 46.25 -24.21
CA SER A 932 32.05 47.11 -24.47
C SER A 932 30.71 46.38 -24.28
N GLY A 933 30.72 45.08 -24.00
CA GLY A 933 29.53 44.22 -24.00
C GLY A 933 29.04 43.86 -25.40
N CYS A 934 28.51 42.65 -25.58
CA CYS A 934 27.90 42.17 -26.83
C CYS A 934 26.77 41.17 -26.55
N PRO A 935 25.94 40.81 -27.54
CA PRO A 935 24.87 39.82 -27.36
C PRO A 935 25.36 38.47 -26.83
N SER A 936 26.53 38.00 -27.28
CA SER A 936 27.10 36.71 -26.83
C SER A 936 27.44 36.65 -25.34
N CYS A 937 27.63 37.80 -24.68
CA CYS A 937 27.87 37.88 -23.24
C CYS A 937 26.74 38.59 -22.50
N GLY A 938 25.56 38.74 -23.12
CA GLY A 938 24.42 39.45 -22.52
C GLY A 938 24.70 40.93 -22.21
N GLY A 939 25.65 41.57 -22.91
CA GLY A 939 26.02 42.97 -22.70
C GLY A 939 26.99 43.25 -21.54
N THR A 940 27.48 42.24 -20.82
CA THR A 940 28.32 42.44 -19.62
C THR A 940 29.79 42.76 -19.93
N GLY A 941 30.30 42.34 -21.09
CA GLY A 941 31.71 42.40 -21.45
C GLY A 941 32.53 41.17 -21.00
N PHE A 942 31.94 40.27 -20.21
CA PHE A 942 32.64 39.13 -19.61
C PHE A 942 31.90 37.82 -19.88
N LEU A 943 32.63 36.72 -20.02
CA LEU A 943 32.06 35.40 -20.24
C LEU A 943 32.90 34.34 -19.51
N GLY A 944 32.40 33.89 -18.35
CA GLY A 944 33.09 32.94 -17.47
C GLY A 944 33.98 33.60 -16.40
N GLN A 945 34.67 32.78 -15.63
CA GLN A 945 35.56 33.20 -14.53
C GLN A 945 36.84 32.36 -14.54
N LEU A 946 37.91 32.90 -13.98
CA LEU A 946 39.18 32.20 -13.76
C LEU A 946 39.72 32.50 -12.36
N ALA A 947 40.50 31.58 -11.81
CA ALA A 947 41.08 31.73 -10.49
C ALA A 947 42.42 32.47 -10.57
N ILE A 948 42.59 33.46 -9.69
CA ILE A 948 43.90 34.00 -9.35
C ILE A 948 44.29 33.43 -7.99
N THR A 949 45.56 33.08 -7.85
CA THR A 949 46.04 32.22 -6.78
C THR A 949 47.37 32.67 -6.23
N GLU A 950 47.53 32.45 -4.94
CA GLU A 950 48.77 32.67 -4.21
C GLU A 950 49.08 31.41 -3.42
N THR A 951 50.32 30.91 -3.50
CA THR A 951 50.70 29.64 -2.85
C THR A 951 51.97 29.78 -2.01
N LEU A 952 51.81 29.62 -0.70
CA LEU A 952 52.88 29.58 0.29
C LEU A 952 53.26 28.12 0.59
N LEU A 953 54.32 27.64 -0.04
CA LEU A 953 54.86 26.30 0.20
C LEU A 953 55.70 26.28 1.49
N ILE A 954 55.32 25.44 2.45
CA ILE A 954 56.02 25.32 3.73
C ILE A 954 57.26 24.42 3.55
N ASN A 955 58.38 25.05 3.23
CA ASN A 955 59.71 24.41 3.18
C ASN A 955 60.47 24.62 4.50
N LYS A 956 61.72 24.14 4.59
CA LYS A 956 62.52 24.24 5.83
C LYS A 956 62.74 25.68 6.29
N ASP A 957 62.95 26.62 5.37
CA ASP A 957 63.17 28.03 5.69
C ASP A 957 61.90 28.68 6.25
N ILE A 958 60.77 28.46 5.59
CA ILE A 958 59.47 28.99 6.02
C ILE A 958 59.02 28.35 7.33
N SER A 959 59.21 27.02 7.48
CA SER A 959 58.92 26.29 8.72
C SER A 959 59.73 26.84 9.90
N ALA A 960 61.03 27.13 9.71
CA ALA A 960 61.86 27.74 10.75
C ALA A 960 61.38 29.15 11.16
N LEU A 961 60.96 29.98 10.20
CA LEU A 961 60.40 31.30 10.49
C LEU A 961 59.07 31.22 11.24
N ILE A 962 58.20 30.27 10.88
CA ILE A 962 56.94 30.04 11.59
C ILE A 962 57.23 29.61 13.03
N ALA A 963 58.12 28.64 13.24
CA ALA A 963 58.50 28.15 14.57
C ALA A 963 59.11 29.26 15.47
N GLN A 964 59.85 30.20 14.86
CA GLN A 964 60.41 31.37 15.57
C GLN A 964 59.37 32.47 15.87
N GLY A 965 58.15 32.35 15.34
CA GLY A 965 57.11 33.37 15.49
C GLY A 965 57.39 34.65 14.70
N ALA A 966 58.04 34.54 13.55
CA ALA A 966 58.26 35.67 12.64
C ALA A 966 56.95 36.35 12.23
N LEU A 967 57.01 37.64 11.91
CA LEU A 967 55.84 38.39 11.46
C LEU A 967 55.35 37.85 10.12
N THR A 968 54.03 37.89 9.89
CA THR A 968 53.41 37.42 8.64
C THR A 968 54.03 38.07 7.41
N SER A 969 54.41 39.36 7.50
CA SER A 969 55.09 40.11 6.44
C SER A 969 56.50 39.58 6.13
N GLU A 970 57.26 39.15 7.13
CA GLU A 970 58.61 38.60 6.95
C GLU A 970 58.56 37.23 6.27
N ILE A 971 57.56 36.41 6.64
CA ILE A 971 57.31 35.11 6.01
C ILE A 971 56.92 35.30 4.54
N GLU A 972 56.05 36.26 4.26
CA GLU A 972 55.61 36.60 2.91
C GLU A 972 56.77 37.12 2.04
N GLU A 973 57.59 38.05 2.55
CA GLU A 973 58.77 38.56 1.84
C GLU A 973 59.75 37.42 1.52
N LYS A 974 60.04 36.55 2.50
CA LYS A 974 60.88 35.37 2.29
C LYS A 974 60.28 34.43 1.24
N ALA A 975 58.97 34.20 1.27
CA ALA A 975 58.29 33.33 0.32
C ALA A 975 58.30 33.91 -1.10
N ILE A 976 58.10 35.22 -1.27
CA ILE A 976 58.24 35.93 -2.55
C ILE A 976 59.68 35.75 -3.07
N GLY A 977 60.69 35.92 -2.21
CA GLY A 977 62.09 35.65 -2.56
C GLY A 977 62.36 34.20 -2.98
N LEU A 978 61.55 33.24 -2.51
CA LEU A 978 61.59 31.83 -2.89
C LEU A 978 60.71 31.49 -4.13
N GLY A 979 60.10 32.49 -4.77
CA GLY A 979 59.32 32.33 -5.99
C GLY A 979 57.82 32.19 -5.79
N MET A 980 57.28 32.60 -4.64
CA MET A 980 55.84 32.81 -4.46
C MET A 980 55.36 34.00 -5.30
N ILE A 981 54.17 33.86 -5.88
CA ILE A 981 53.47 34.91 -6.62
C ILE A 981 52.27 35.31 -5.76
N THR A 982 52.09 36.61 -5.50
CA THR A 982 50.94 37.10 -4.73
C THR A 982 49.67 37.14 -5.57
N LEU A 983 48.50 37.20 -4.92
CA LEU A 983 47.21 37.31 -5.62
C LEU A 983 47.19 38.50 -6.61
N THR A 984 47.73 39.64 -6.18
CA THR A 984 47.80 40.86 -6.97
C THR A 984 48.72 40.70 -8.19
N GLN A 985 49.87 40.06 -8.02
CA GLN A 985 50.79 39.76 -9.13
C GLN A 985 50.17 38.78 -10.14
N ASP A 986 49.49 37.73 -9.68
CA ASP A 986 48.79 36.78 -10.55
C ASP A 986 47.63 37.46 -11.33
N GLY A 987 46.91 38.36 -10.66
CA GLY A 987 45.88 39.21 -11.26
C GLY A 987 46.44 40.06 -12.41
N ILE A 988 47.52 40.80 -12.18
CA ILE A 988 48.14 41.64 -13.21
C ILE A 988 48.67 40.81 -14.38
N LEU A 989 49.33 39.67 -14.11
CA LEU A 989 49.78 38.78 -15.17
C LEU A 989 48.60 38.26 -16.02
N SER A 990 47.45 37.99 -15.38
CA SER A 990 46.22 37.59 -16.08
C SER A 990 45.63 38.71 -16.94
N VAL A 991 45.81 39.98 -16.53
CA VAL A 991 45.47 41.16 -17.34
C VAL A 991 46.37 41.27 -18.57
N LEU A 992 47.68 41.10 -18.39
CA LEU A 992 48.66 41.14 -19.49
C LEU A 992 48.48 40.02 -20.51
N GLU A 993 47.99 38.85 -20.07
CA GLU A 993 47.59 37.74 -20.96
C GLU A 993 46.25 38.01 -21.70
N GLY A 994 45.58 39.12 -21.36
CA GLY A 994 44.29 39.49 -21.93
C GLY A 994 43.11 38.67 -21.39
N ASN A 995 43.28 37.97 -20.27
CA ASN A 995 42.25 37.10 -19.71
C ASN A 995 41.23 37.87 -18.85
N THR A 996 41.63 38.95 -18.19
CA THR A 996 40.78 39.79 -17.34
C THR A 996 41.17 41.27 -17.44
N THR A 997 40.43 42.19 -16.81
CA THR A 997 40.72 43.64 -16.82
C THR A 997 41.33 44.12 -15.50
N LEU A 998 42.02 45.27 -15.52
CA LEU A 998 42.64 45.83 -14.30
C LEU A 998 41.59 46.18 -13.23
N ASP A 999 40.44 46.72 -13.64
CA ASP A 999 39.30 47.01 -12.76
C ASP A 999 38.79 45.75 -12.04
N GLU A 1000 38.81 44.61 -12.73
CA GLU A 1000 38.37 43.35 -12.14
C GLU A 1000 39.38 42.82 -11.12
N VAL A 1001 40.68 43.05 -11.32
CA VAL A 1001 41.71 42.72 -10.33
C VAL A 1001 41.59 43.63 -9.09
N ARG A 1002 41.40 44.94 -9.28
CA ARG A 1002 41.14 45.90 -8.17
C ARG A 1002 39.89 45.54 -7.37
N ARG A 1003 38.88 44.94 -8.00
CA ARG A 1003 37.65 44.51 -7.32
C ARG A 1003 37.90 43.42 -6.28
N VAL A 1004 38.93 42.58 -6.45
CA VAL A 1004 39.11 41.36 -5.64
C VAL A 1004 40.45 41.28 -4.89
N THR A 1005 41.37 42.22 -5.13
CA THR A 1005 42.70 42.32 -4.51
C THR A 1005 42.94 43.73 -3.97
N ASP A 1006 44.01 43.92 -3.19
CA ASP A 1006 44.41 45.22 -2.63
C ASP A 1006 45.26 46.07 -3.62
N LEU A 1007 45.01 45.92 -4.93
CA LEU A 1007 45.75 46.57 -6.03
C LEU A 1007 45.63 48.10 -6.03
#